data_AF-A0A6B2M9R9-F1
#
_entry.id   AF-A0A6B2M9R9-F1
#
_cell.length_a   1.000
_cell.length_b   1.000
_cell.length_c   1.000
_cell.angle_alpha   90.00
_cell.angle_beta   90.00
_cell.angle_gamma   90.00
#
_symmetry.space_group_name_H-M   'P 1'
#
loop_
_entity.id
_entity.type
_entity.pdbx_description
1 polymer ?
#
loop_
_entity_poly.entity_id
_entity_poly.type
_entity_poly.pdbx_seq_one_letter_code
_entity_poly.pdbx_strand_id
1 'polypeptide(L)'
;MNLSFNRERANDVRSLTIQQKTHLGFALVTTLLALLCGTIIAGSVRQYRQENADLQSFEFVHGAMIAANMISAERGPTNDLLVRAQPDAATERRNLRAARERSDRALAHFRAGIGHAAALDDRERGNLLHAVDAIRITLADARAEVDALDARPLASRTVRDIQHAQARLFRVVDTVSVLIDGAMTDTAMRDPRTSGAILLARLLSDLREYAGRTGSLLVAPMFARQVLDRTQFAEIMLMRGRIEQLRALIDGALGARLDDADVAREYAQLNAAFDRHLLPLVDAIVANGRTGAYAMSAGDFSRTIVPYFGPCERLRDRVIDAARRRAVSDRNTARIKVAVSACATALSVAILLSLARGTQRLLSTPLDALGRRIVALSDGDTTPVAMPSGVGPELARIDQALETLRHAHVRRDMLERQRNDMLTLFSHDMRAPLTSLIILIDAQEHRANDAPTKRQFERIGRLARHTLAMADGFAQLSRAEASEYERVPVNLADLMNEARDAVWPLAHRKRISIDDVPRRDDTIVHGDPALLSRALINLLDNAIKYSPSLTSIECRVEPGADGRAVHCTIRDRGCGISPTDQTRLFERYRRFRTAGQPDTGGVGLGMAFVKAVVERHAGDIHVQSAVLQGTTITIALPAAANP
;
A
#
# COMPACT_ATOMS: atom_id res chain seq x y z
N MET A 1 13.42 32.08 -6.63
CA MET A 1 14.19 31.39 -5.58
C MET A 1 13.33 30.24 -5.03
N ASN A 2 13.21 29.12 -5.74
CA ASN A 2 12.62 27.85 -5.27
C ASN A 2 12.64 26.76 -6.38
N LEU A 3 13.81 26.56 -6.99
CA LEU A 3 14.05 25.43 -7.91
C LEU A 3 15.22 24.54 -7.46
N SER A 4 15.94 24.91 -6.39
CA SER A 4 17.02 24.09 -5.82
C SER A 4 16.55 23.01 -4.85
N PHE A 5 15.36 23.15 -4.25
CA PHE A 5 14.85 22.22 -3.23
C PHE A 5 14.40 20.85 -3.79
N ASN A 6 14.28 20.71 -5.13
CA ASN A 6 13.77 19.50 -5.77
C ASN A 6 14.89 18.55 -6.23
N ARG A 7 16.16 18.98 -6.28
CA ARG A 7 17.30 18.14 -6.68
C ARG A 7 17.85 17.27 -5.55
N GLU A 8 17.82 17.75 -4.31
CA GLU A 8 18.29 16.97 -3.15
C GLU A 8 17.39 15.76 -2.85
N ARG A 9 16.06 15.92 -2.90
CA ARG A 9 15.12 14.79 -2.74
C ARG A 9 15.18 13.77 -3.88
N ALA A 10 15.55 14.20 -5.10
CA ALA A 10 15.71 13.29 -6.24
C ALA A 10 16.97 12.41 -6.13
N ASN A 11 18.02 12.91 -5.46
CA ASN A 11 19.21 12.11 -5.14
C ASN A 11 18.92 11.09 -4.02
N ASP A 12 18.06 11.44 -3.06
CA ASP A 12 17.66 10.56 -1.95
C ASP A 12 16.86 9.33 -2.40
N VAL A 13 16.06 9.43 -3.47
CA VAL A 13 15.33 8.26 -3.99
C VAL A 13 16.26 7.31 -4.75
N ARG A 14 17.38 7.80 -5.30
CA ARG A 14 18.33 6.96 -6.04
C ARG A 14 19.17 6.08 -5.10
N SER A 15 19.48 6.55 -3.89
CA SER A 15 20.22 5.80 -2.87
C SER A 15 19.39 4.68 -2.20
N LEU A 16 18.06 4.70 -2.34
CA LEU A 16 17.20 3.66 -1.77
C LEU A 16 17.39 2.30 -2.46
N THR A 17 17.42 1.25 -1.64
CA THR A 17 17.46 -0.14 -2.11
C THR A 17 16.18 -0.49 -2.87
N ILE A 18 16.23 -1.53 -3.72
CA ILE A 18 15.07 -2.01 -4.48
C ILE A 18 13.90 -2.35 -3.52
N GLN A 19 14.20 -2.95 -2.37
CA GLN A 19 13.20 -3.25 -1.33
C GLN A 19 12.55 -1.99 -0.75
N GLN A 20 13.34 -0.94 -0.47
CA GLN A 20 12.77 0.31 0.05
C GLN A 20 11.86 0.95 -1.00
N LYS A 21 12.24 0.93 -2.28
CA LYS A 21 11.41 1.44 -3.38
C LYS A 21 10.11 0.66 -3.54
N THR A 22 10.14 -0.68 -3.45
CA THR A 22 8.92 -1.49 -3.54
C THR A 22 8.01 -1.26 -2.35
N HIS A 23 8.53 -1.18 -1.12
CA HIS A 23 7.74 -0.83 0.06
C HIS A 23 7.10 0.55 -0.04
N LEU A 24 7.85 1.56 -0.49
CA LEU A 24 7.33 2.92 -0.68
C LEU A 24 6.23 2.96 -1.75
N GLY A 25 6.41 2.21 -2.83
CA GLY A 25 5.40 2.05 -3.88
C GLY A 25 4.12 1.40 -3.37
N PHE A 26 4.23 0.29 -2.61
CA PHE A 26 3.07 -0.36 -2.00
C PHE A 26 2.36 0.53 -0.98
N ALA A 27 3.11 1.27 -0.15
CA ALA A 27 2.55 2.23 0.79
C ALA A 27 1.76 3.31 0.06
N LEU A 28 2.33 3.91 -1.00
CA LEU A 28 1.67 4.93 -1.80
C LEU A 28 0.37 4.43 -2.44
N VAL A 29 0.41 3.26 -3.10
CA VAL A 29 -0.78 2.66 -3.72
C VAL A 29 -1.85 2.34 -2.68
N THR A 30 -1.46 1.84 -1.50
CA THR A 30 -2.39 1.55 -0.40
C THR A 30 -3.04 2.82 0.13
N THR A 31 -2.28 3.91 0.31
CA THR A 31 -2.81 5.19 0.75
C THR A 31 -3.77 5.79 -0.27
N LEU A 32 -3.42 5.76 -1.57
CA LEU A 32 -4.30 6.25 -2.64
C LEU A 32 -5.59 5.44 -2.73
N LEU A 33 -5.51 4.11 -2.61
CA LEU A 33 -6.69 3.25 -2.57
C LEU A 33 -7.55 3.54 -1.33
N ALA A 34 -6.94 3.69 -0.16
CA ALA A 34 -7.67 4.02 1.07
C ALA A 34 -8.41 5.35 0.95
N LEU A 35 -7.79 6.37 0.34
CA LEU A 35 -8.42 7.66 0.07
C LEU A 35 -9.62 7.48 -0.88
N LEU A 36 -9.43 6.81 -2.01
CA LEU A 36 -10.48 6.58 -3.01
C LEU A 36 -11.65 5.79 -2.41
N CYS A 37 -11.38 4.66 -1.77
CA CYS A 37 -12.40 3.84 -1.10
C CYS A 37 -13.12 4.63 0.01
N GLY A 38 -12.38 5.44 0.77
CA GLY A 38 -12.94 6.35 1.77
C GLY A 38 -13.95 7.32 1.16
N THR A 39 -13.61 7.95 0.02
CA THR A 39 -14.53 8.87 -0.68
C THR A 39 -15.79 8.18 -1.20
N ILE A 40 -15.67 6.97 -1.76
CA ILE A 40 -16.80 6.19 -2.28
C ILE A 40 -17.73 5.77 -1.14
N ILE A 41 -17.19 5.21 -0.07
CA ILE A 41 -17.98 4.78 1.10
C ILE A 41 -18.66 5.99 1.75
N ALA A 42 -17.94 7.10 1.93
CA ALA A 42 -18.50 8.33 2.47
C ALA A 42 -19.63 8.89 1.58
N GLY A 43 -19.50 8.80 0.25
CA GLY A 43 -20.55 9.14 -0.69
C GLY A 43 -21.81 8.28 -0.49
N SER A 44 -21.64 6.95 -0.49
CA SER A 44 -22.74 5.99 -0.31
C SER A 44 -23.43 6.14 1.06
N VAL A 45 -22.67 6.38 2.13
CA VAL A 45 -23.21 6.57 3.49
C VAL A 45 -23.97 7.89 3.59
N ARG A 46 -23.47 8.98 2.99
CA ARG A 46 -24.19 10.25 2.93
C ARG A 46 -25.52 10.09 2.18
N GLN A 47 -25.50 9.41 1.04
CA GLN A 47 -26.73 9.13 0.28
C GLN A 47 -27.74 8.32 1.10
N TYR A 48 -27.29 7.25 1.77
CA TYR A 48 -28.19 6.45 2.63
C TYR A 48 -28.79 7.28 3.78
N ARG A 49 -27.99 8.12 4.44
CA ARG A 49 -28.47 9.00 5.51
C ARG A 49 -29.52 9.99 5.01
N GLN A 50 -29.29 10.59 3.84
CA GLN A 50 -30.23 11.51 3.21
C GLN A 50 -31.55 10.81 2.89
N GLU A 51 -31.53 9.70 2.16
CA GLU A 51 -32.74 8.96 1.77
C GLU A 51 -33.53 8.45 3.00
N ASN A 52 -32.84 8.14 4.11
CA ASN A 52 -33.50 7.77 5.35
C ASN A 52 -34.14 8.97 6.07
N ALA A 53 -33.50 10.14 6.06
CA ALA A 53 -34.05 11.37 6.63
C ALA A 53 -35.26 11.87 5.82
N ASP A 54 -35.22 11.75 4.49
CA ASP A 54 -36.32 12.13 3.61
C ASP A 54 -37.56 11.25 3.88
N LEU A 55 -37.36 9.93 4.05
CA LEU A 55 -38.44 9.01 4.42
C LEU A 55 -39.06 9.36 5.79
N GLN A 56 -38.25 9.72 6.78
CA GLN A 56 -38.75 10.13 8.10
C GLN A 56 -39.57 11.42 8.03
N SER A 57 -39.11 12.39 7.24
CA SER A 57 -39.81 13.67 7.03
C SER A 57 -41.16 13.45 6.30
N PHE A 58 -41.18 12.56 5.32
CA PHE A 58 -42.40 12.14 4.63
C PHE A 58 -43.43 11.51 5.59
N GLU A 59 -43.02 10.56 6.43
CA GLU A 59 -43.90 9.89 7.41
C GLU A 59 -44.45 10.88 8.44
N PHE A 60 -43.64 11.86 8.84
CA PHE A 60 -44.05 12.93 9.74
C PHE A 60 -45.20 13.76 9.16
N VAL A 61 -45.05 14.27 7.92
CA VAL A 61 -46.08 15.04 7.23
C VAL A 61 -47.34 14.21 7.01
N HIS A 62 -47.18 12.94 6.62
CA HIS A 62 -48.30 12.02 6.44
C HIS A 62 -49.11 11.83 7.74
N GLY A 63 -48.43 11.63 8.87
CA GLY A 63 -49.07 11.52 10.19
C GLY A 63 -49.89 12.77 10.56
N ALA A 64 -49.38 13.96 10.22
CA ALA A 64 -50.09 15.22 10.42
C ALA A 64 -51.40 15.28 9.61
N MET A 65 -51.36 14.87 8.34
CA MET A 65 -52.51 14.83 7.45
C MET A 65 -53.57 13.82 7.88
N ILE A 66 -53.16 12.66 8.42
CA ILE A 66 -54.10 11.71 9.03
C ILE A 66 -54.82 12.35 10.22
N ALA A 67 -54.08 13.02 11.11
CA ALA A 67 -54.67 13.69 12.27
C ALA A 67 -55.71 14.75 11.88
N ALA A 68 -55.40 15.62 10.91
CA ALA A 68 -56.35 16.60 10.39
C ALA A 68 -57.63 15.96 9.82
N ASN A 69 -57.47 14.92 8.99
CA ASN A 69 -58.61 14.25 8.39
C ASN A 69 -59.50 13.58 9.45
N MET A 70 -58.92 12.95 10.47
CA MET A 70 -59.71 12.32 11.52
C MET A 70 -60.47 13.35 12.38
N ILE A 71 -59.88 14.52 12.66
CA ILE A 71 -60.57 15.61 13.35
C ILE A 71 -61.73 16.15 12.48
N SER A 72 -61.50 16.33 11.18
CA SER A 72 -62.56 16.76 10.26
C SER A 72 -63.70 15.73 10.15
N ALA A 73 -63.39 14.43 10.23
CA ALA A 73 -64.36 13.35 10.15
C ALA A 73 -65.35 13.31 11.32
N GLU A 74 -65.10 13.98 12.45
CA GLU A 74 -66.07 14.11 13.56
C GLU A 74 -67.35 14.85 13.16
N ARG A 75 -67.30 15.67 12.11
CA ARG A 75 -68.42 16.54 11.70
C ARG A 75 -69.66 15.80 11.23
N GLY A 76 -69.50 14.71 10.47
CA GLY A 76 -70.65 13.92 10.00
C GLY A 76 -71.49 13.43 11.18
N PRO A 77 -70.90 12.64 12.10
CA PRO A 77 -71.61 12.19 13.29
C PRO A 77 -72.09 13.32 14.21
N THR A 78 -71.39 14.46 14.25
CA THR A 78 -71.85 15.65 14.99
C THR A 78 -73.13 16.22 14.38
N ASN A 79 -73.18 16.37 13.05
CA ASN A 79 -74.34 16.88 12.34
C ASN A 79 -75.53 15.92 12.51
N ASP A 80 -75.32 14.62 12.32
CA ASP A 80 -76.36 13.60 12.47
C ASP A 80 -76.94 13.59 13.90
N LEU A 81 -76.08 13.77 14.91
CA LEU A 81 -76.50 13.87 16.31
C LEU A 81 -77.32 15.14 16.57
N LEU A 82 -76.89 16.31 16.06
CA LEU A 82 -77.51 17.60 16.37
C LEU A 82 -78.87 17.79 15.69
N VAL A 83 -79.10 17.12 14.55
CA VAL A 83 -80.24 17.33 13.64
C VAL A 83 -81.29 16.21 13.68
N ARG A 84 -81.14 15.25 14.59
CA ARG A 84 -82.02 14.07 14.70
C ARG A 84 -83.51 14.39 15.00
N ALA A 85 -84.42 13.64 14.39
CA ALA A 85 -85.78 13.39 14.88
C ALA A 85 -85.79 12.01 15.57
N GLN A 86 -86.26 11.89 16.82
CA GLN A 86 -86.15 10.65 17.63
C GLN A 86 -86.76 9.41 16.93
N PRO A 87 -86.15 8.20 17.02
CA PRO A 87 -85.56 7.61 18.24
C PRO A 87 -84.06 7.20 18.22
N ASP A 88 -83.28 7.50 17.18
CA ASP A 88 -81.90 6.94 16.98
C ASP A 88 -80.74 7.53 17.82
N ALA A 89 -81.03 8.20 18.95
CA ALA A 89 -80.03 8.96 19.71
C ALA A 89 -78.85 8.11 20.25
N ALA A 90 -79.07 6.82 20.53
CA ALA A 90 -78.02 5.94 21.03
C ALA A 90 -77.00 5.58 19.94
N THR A 91 -77.46 5.39 18.70
CA THR A 91 -76.59 5.04 17.56
C THR A 91 -75.69 6.22 17.18
N GLU A 92 -76.24 7.43 17.07
CA GLU A 92 -75.44 8.59 16.72
C GLU A 92 -74.43 8.99 17.80
N ARG A 93 -74.78 8.82 19.09
CA ARG A 93 -73.80 8.99 20.17
C ARG A 93 -72.66 7.99 20.11
N ARG A 94 -72.93 6.73 19.71
CA ARG A 94 -71.86 5.73 19.49
C ARG A 94 -70.99 6.11 18.29
N ASN A 95 -71.59 6.52 17.18
CA ASN A 95 -70.87 6.96 15.98
C ASN A 95 -69.94 8.16 16.28
N LEU A 96 -70.44 9.16 17.01
CA LEU A 96 -69.65 10.32 17.42
C LEU A 96 -68.52 9.94 18.38
N ARG A 97 -68.76 9.07 19.37
CA ARG A 97 -67.68 8.58 20.26
C ARG A 97 -66.60 7.84 19.47
N ALA A 98 -66.98 6.95 18.56
CA ALA A 98 -66.02 6.23 17.72
C ALA A 98 -65.23 7.16 16.80
N ALA A 99 -65.83 8.24 16.30
CA ALA A 99 -65.11 9.27 15.55
C ALA A 99 -64.10 10.02 16.45
N ARG A 100 -64.53 10.48 17.64
CA ARG A 100 -63.67 11.15 18.63
C ARG A 100 -62.46 10.31 19.05
N GLU A 101 -62.67 9.02 19.29
CA GLU A 101 -61.58 8.09 19.62
C GLU A 101 -60.57 7.94 18.47
N ARG A 102 -61.03 7.92 17.21
CA ARG A 102 -60.14 7.86 16.05
C ARG A 102 -59.30 9.12 15.91
N SER A 103 -59.90 10.30 16.06
CA SER A 103 -59.18 11.58 16.06
C SER A 103 -58.20 11.71 17.22
N ASP A 104 -58.57 11.25 18.42
CA ASP A 104 -57.68 11.31 19.59
C ASP A 104 -56.46 10.40 19.41
N ARG A 105 -56.66 9.19 18.89
CA ARG A 105 -55.56 8.28 18.54
C ARG A 105 -54.65 8.87 17.47
N ALA A 106 -55.22 9.45 16.41
CA ALA A 106 -54.44 10.06 15.34
C ALA A 106 -53.62 11.26 15.82
N LEU A 107 -54.20 12.12 16.67
CA LEU A 107 -53.52 13.28 17.23
C LEU A 107 -52.43 12.89 18.24
N ALA A 108 -52.66 11.85 19.05
CA ALA A 108 -51.65 11.27 19.92
C ALA A 108 -50.49 10.64 19.14
N HIS A 109 -50.79 9.94 18.04
CA HIS A 109 -49.78 9.37 17.16
C HIS A 109 -48.92 10.46 16.50
N PHE A 110 -49.55 11.51 15.96
CA PHE A 110 -48.84 12.65 15.39
C PHE A 110 -47.95 13.34 16.43
N ARG A 111 -48.48 13.58 17.65
CA ARG A 111 -47.71 14.13 18.76
C ARG A 111 -46.47 13.30 19.09
N ALA A 112 -46.62 11.97 19.19
CA ALA A 112 -45.49 11.08 19.44
C ALA A 112 -44.47 11.14 18.30
N GLY A 113 -44.92 11.29 17.05
CA GLY A 113 -44.08 11.48 15.87
C GLY A 113 -43.21 12.74 15.93
N ILE A 114 -43.74 13.87 16.43
CA ILE A 114 -42.98 15.14 16.60
C ILE A 114 -41.72 14.91 17.45
N GLY A 115 -41.83 14.13 18.52
CA GLY A 115 -40.70 13.85 19.42
C GLY A 115 -39.55 13.08 18.77
N HIS A 116 -39.83 12.33 17.70
CA HIS A 116 -38.87 11.45 17.02
C HIS A 116 -38.47 11.97 15.63
N ALA A 117 -39.01 13.12 15.20
CA ALA A 117 -38.74 13.69 13.88
C ALA A 117 -37.33 14.31 13.85
N ALA A 118 -36.41 13.63 13.17
CA ALA A 118 -35.01 14.07 13.03
C ALA A 118 -34.85 15.37 12.23
N ALA A 119 -35.86 15.76 11.46
CA ALA A 119 -35.86 16.96 10.62
C ALA A 119 -36.11 18.26 11.40
N LEU A 120 -36.64 18.17 12.63
CA LEU A 120 -37.00 19.32 13.46
C LEU A 120 -35.87 19.66 14.43
N ASP A 121 -35.51 20.94 14.49
CA ASP A 121 -34.68 21.44 15.57
C ASP A 121 -35.44 21.49 16.91
N ASP A 122 -34.75 21.74 18.02
CA ASP A 122 -35.36 21.73 19.35
C ASP A 122 -36.44 22.82 19.52
N ARG A 123 -36.29 23.97 18.84
CA ARG A 123 -37.23 25.09 18.90
C ARG A 123 -38.49 24.78 18.09
N GLU A 124 -38.33 24.29 16.87
CA GLU A 124 -39.41 23.83 16.00
C GLU A 124 -40.21 22.72 16.66
N ARG A 125 -39.51 21.73 17.25
CA ARG A 125 -40.13 20.64 18.01
C ARG A 125 -40.96 21.17 19.18
N GLY A 126 -40.41 22.09 19.97
CA GLY A 126 -41.14 22.73 21.07
C GLY A 126 -42.39 23.46 20.58
N ASN A 127 -42.27 24.28 19.52
CA ASN A 127 -43.38 25.02 18.94
C ASN A 127 -44.49 24.10 18.42
N LEU A 128 -44.14 23.02 17.71
CA LEU A 128 -45.09 22.04 17.19
C LEU A 128 -45.80 21.27 18.32
N LEU A 129 -45.08 20.86 19.37
CA LEU A 129 -45.69 20.20 20.52
C LEU A 129 -46.70 21.11 21.23
N HIS A 130 -46.34 22.39 21.43
CA HIS A 130 -47.25 23.38 22.02
C HIS A 130 -48.47 23.63 21.14
N ALA A 131 -48.30 23.74 19.82
CA ALA A 131 -49.41 23.93 18.90
C ALA A 131 -50.38 22.73 18.90
N VAL A 132 -49.85 21.50 18.93
CA VAL A 132 -50.68 20.29 19.04
C VAL A 132 -51.45 20.23 20.36
N ASP A 133 -50.82 20.61 21.47
CA ASP A 133 -51.51 20.66 22.77
C ASP A 133 -52.60 21.75 22.79
N ALA A 134 -52.36 22.91 22.17
CA ALA A 134 -53.38 23.95 22.00
C ALA A 134 -54.56 23.49 21.13
N ILE A 135 -54.30 22.74 20.05
CA ILE A 135 -55.33 22.11 19.22
C ILE A 135 -56.17 21.13 20.05
N ARG A 136 -55.54 20.29 20.89
CA ARG A 136 -56.25 19.35 21.77
C ARG A 136 -57.22 20.06 22.71
N ILE A 137 -56.78 21.15 23.34
CA ILE A 137 -57.61 21.96 24.23
C ILE A 137 -58.78 22.56 23.45
N THR A 138 -58.51 23.21 22.33
CA THR A 138 -59.54 23.86 21.51
C THR A 138 -60.57 22.85 20.97
N LEU A 139 -60.12 21.64 20.60
CA LEU A 139 -61.00 20.55 20.17
C LEU A 139 -61.86 20.02 21.32
N ALA A 140 -61.29 19.87 22.52
CA ALA A 140 -62.05 19.47 23.71
C ALA A 140 -63.15 20.49 24.04
N ASP A 141 -62.84 21.79 23.99
CA ASP A 141 -63.82 22.86 24.21
C ASP A 141 -64.95 22.83 23.16
N ALA A 142 -64.60 22.67 21.88
CA ALA A 142 -65.60 22.56 20.81
C ALA A 142 -66.50 21.32 20.98
N ARG A 143 -65.94 20.18 21.41
CA ARG A 143 -66.70 18.96 21.73
C ARG A 143 -67.64 19.15 22.91
N ALA A 144 -67.21 19.87 23.95
CA ALA A 144 -68.03 20.18 25.12
C ALA A 144 -69.25 21.04 24.75
N GLU A 145 -69.10 21.99 23.83
CA GLU A 145 -70.22 22.77 23.30
C GLU A 145 -71.24 21.92 22.53
N VAL A 146 -70.75 20.98 21.71
CA VAL A 146 -71.62 20.01 21.01
C VAL A 146 -72.38 19.14 22.02
N ASP A 147 -71.71 18.65 23.06
CA ASP A 147 -72.33 17.80 24.09
C ASP A 147 -73.36 18.59 24.91
N ALA A 148 -73.08 19.85 25.23
CA ALA A 148 -74.01 20.75 25.91
C ALA A 148 -75.25 21.06 25.05
N LEU A 149 -75.08 21.22 23.73
CA LEU A 149 -76.19 21.40 22.80
C LEU A 149 -77.01 20.09 22.66
N ASP A 150 -76.36 18.93 22.67
CA ASP A 150 -77.04 17.62 22.64
C ASP A 150 -77.92 17.38 23.88
N ALA A 151 -77.51 17.88 25.04
CA ALA A 151 -78.28 17.74 26.27
C ALA A 151 -79.60 18.53 26.25
N ARG A 152 -79.74 19.54 25.39
CA ARG A 152 -80.96 20.35 25.27
C ARG A 152 -82.06 19.62 24.48
N PRO A 153 -83.35 19.78 24.85
CA PRO A 153 -84.48 19.29 24.05
C PRO A 153 -84.43 19.80 22.60
N LEU A 154 -84.84 18.98 21.63
CA LEU A 154 -84.75 19.34 20.19
C LEU A 154 -85.47 20.67 19.87
N ALA A 155 -86.63 20.89 20.49
CA ALA A 155 -87.46 22.08 20.29
C ALA A 155 -86.81 23.39 20.79
N SER A 156 -85.80 23.34 21.67
CA SER A 156 -85.12 24.53 22.18
C SER A 156 -83.79 24.84 21.48
N ARG A 157 -83.40 24.04 20.49
CA ARG A 157 -82.18 24.25 19.69
C ARG A 157 -82.50 25.18 18.53
N THR A 158 -81.75 26.28 18.41
CA THR A 158 -81.90 27.20 17.27
C THR A 158 -80.92 26.84 16.15
N VAL A 159 -81.24 27.27 14.91
CA VAL A 159 -80.33 27.18 13.76
C VAL A 159 -78.98 27.83 14.07
N ARG A 160 -79.01 28.95 14.81
CA ARG A 160 -77.82 29.69 15.23
C ARG A 160 -76.95 28.89 16.20
N ASP A 161 -77.54 28.12 17.12
CA ASP A 161 -76.78 27.26 18.05
C ASP A 161 -76.02 26.16 17.29
N ILE A 162 -76.69 25.53 16.32
CA ILE A 162 -76.09 24.47 15.49
C ILE A 162 -74.96 25.05 14.63
N GLN A 163 -75.18 26.19 13.98
CA GLN A 163 -74.17 26.88 13.19
C GLN A 163 -72.97 27.33 14.03
N HIS A 164 -73.20 27.79 15.27
CA HIS A 164 -72.12 28.16 16.18
C HIS A 164 -71.23 26.95 16.52
N ALA A 165 -71.83 25.82 16.88
CA ALA A 165 -71.10 24.58 17.15
C ALA A 165 -70.30 24.09 15.93
N GLN A 166 -70.89 24.16 14.72
CA GLN A 166 -70.21 23.84 13.47
C GLN A 166 -69.04 24.78 13.19
N ALA A 167 -69.21 26.09 13.36
CA ALA A 167 -68.17 27.09 13.15
C ALA A 167 -66.96 26.88 14.09
N ARG A 168 -67.21 26.46 15.33
CA ARG A 168 -66.14 26.11 16.29
C ARG A 168 -65.33 24.90 15.82
N LEU A 169 -65.98 23.85 15.35
CA LEU A 169 -65.31 22.68 14.76
C LEU A 169 -64.55 23.03 13.47
N PHE A 170 -65.06 23.96 12.65
CA PHE A 170 -64.34 24.45 11.47
C PHE A 170 -63.04 25.16 11.84
N ARG A 171 -63.06 26.06 12.84
CA ARG A 171 -61.87 26.78 13.30
C ARG A 171 -60.77 25.85 13.83
N VAL A 172 -61.14 24.74 14.48
CA VAL A 172 -60.16 23.74 14.93
C VAL A 172 -59.41 23.16 13.73
N VAL A 173 -60.14 22.77 12.67
CA VAL A 173 -59.53 22.20 11.46
C VAL A 173 -58.72 23.23 10.67
N ASP A 174 -59.13 24.50 10.65
CA ASP A 174 -58.32 25.59 10.06
C ASP A 174 -56.98 25.73 10.80
N THR A 175 -57.01 25.68 12.13
CA THR A 175 -55.80 25.76 12.97
C THR A 175 -54.85 24.58 12.70
N VAL A 176 -55.38 23.36 12.58
CA VAL A 176 -54.60 22.17 12.23
C VAL A 176 -54.01 22.29 10.81
N SER A 177 -54.78 22.83 9.86
CA SER A 177 -54.37 23.00 8.48
C SER A 177 -53.16 23.93 8.34
N VAL A 178 -53.16 25.06 9.05
CA VAL A 178 -52.01 26.00 9.08
C VAL A 178 -50.75 25.32 9.62
N LEU A 179 -50.90 24.49 10.66
CA LEU A 179 -49.78 23.72 11.23
C LEU A 179 -49.17 22.77 10.20
N ILE A 180 -50.03 22.06 9.46
CA ILE A 180 -49.62 21.12 8.41
C ILE A 180 -48.93 21.85 7.28
N ASP A 181 -49.48 22.98 6.81
CA ASP A 181 -48.87 23.76 5.73
C ASP A 181 -47.47 24.25 6.12
N GLY A 182 -47.27 24.65 7.38
CA GLY A 182 -45.94 24.94 7.92
C GLY A 182 -45.00 23.73 7.85
N ALA A 183 -45.44 22.56 8.32
CA ALA A 183 -44.65 21.32 8.28
C ALA A 183 -44.35 20.84 6.85
N MET A 184 -45.28 21.05 5.91
CA MET A 184 -45.11 20.66 4.51
C MET A 184 -44.15 21.57 3.76
N THR A 185 -44.15 22.88 4.04
CA THR A 185 -43.31 23.85 3.32
C THR A 185 -41.82 23.51 3.48
N ASP A 186 -41.42 23.08 4.67
CA ASP A 186 -40.04 22.69 4.94
C ASP A 186 -39.68 21.32 4.33
N THR A 187 -40.62 20.37 4.32
CA THR A 187 -40.41 19.01 3.78
C THR A 187 -40.44 18.98 2.25
N ALA A 188 -41.40 19.70 1.62
CA ALA A 188 -41.58 19.75 0.17
C ALA A 188 -40.48 20.54 -0.56
N MET A 189 -39.67 21.31 0.18
CA MET A 189 -38.51 21.99 -0.39
C MET A 189 -37.25 21.11 -0.35
N ARG A 190 -37.25 20.00 0.41
CA ARG A 190 -36.05 19.16 0.62
C ARG A 190 -35.94 17.99 -0.36
N ASP A 191 -37.05 17.40 -0.82
CA ASP A 191 -37.03 16.29 -1.79
C ASP A 191 -38.10 16.43 -2.89
N PRO A 192 -37.71 16.81 -4.13
CA PRO A 192 -38.63 16.92 -5.27
C PRO A 192 -39.38 15.62 -5.60
N ARG A 193 -38.83 14.45 -5.26
CA ARG A 193 -39.41 13.14 -5.60
C ARG A 193 -40.66 12.83 -4.78
N THR A 194 -40.65 13.14 -3.48
CA THR A 194 -41.79 12.94 -2.57
C THR A 194 -42.74 14.14 -2.52
N SER A 195 -42.25 15.34 -2.81
CA SER A 195 -43.01 16.60 -2.75
C SER A 195 -44.30 16.59 -3.57
N GLY A 196 -44.26 16.05 -4.79
CA GLY A 196 -45.46 15.99 -5.64
C GLY A 196 -46.55 15.08 -5.08
N ALA A 197 -46.19 14.01 -4.36
CA ALA A 197 -47.15 13.13 -3.71
C ALA A 197 -47.76 13.77 -2.46
N ILE A 198 -46.94 14.46 -1.67
CA ILE A 198 -47.37 15.24 -0.51
C ILE A 198 -48.34 16.36 -0.94
N LEU A 199 -47.99 17.13 -1.98
CA LEU A 199 -48.84 18.19 -2.52
C LEU A 199 -50.19 17.63 -3.02
N LEU A 200 -50.14 16.55 -3.80
CA LEU A 200 -51.36 15.92 -4.31
C LEU A 200 -52.23 15.40 -3.16
N ALA A 201 -51.63 14.76 -2.16
CA ALA A 201 -52.34 14.29 -0.98
C ALA A 201 -52.97 15.45 -0.21
N ARG A 202 -52.32 16.63 -0.15
CA ARG A 202 -52.88 17.85 0.46
C ARG A 202 -54.07 18.38 -0.32
N LEU A 203 -53.96 18.47 -1.65
CA LEU A 203 -55.08 18.88 -2.50
C LEU A 203 -56.29 17.96 -2.33
N LEU A 204 -56.07 16.65 -2.19
CA LEU A 204 -57.12 15.66 -1.93
C LEU A 204 -57.75 15.82 -0.54
N SER A 205 -56.93 16.10 0.49
CA SER A 205 -57.43 16.44 1.83
C SER A 205 -58.25 17.73 1.82
N ASP A 206 -57.83 18.76 1.08
CA ASP A 206 -58.56 20.01 0.92
C ASP A 206 -59.88 19.75 0.19
N LEU A 207 -59.87 19.01 -0.91
CA LEU A 207 -61.08 18.67 -1.66
C LEU A 207 -62.11 17.98 -0.75
N ARG A 208 -61.64 17.02 0.05
CA ARG A 208 -62.45 16.31 1.05
C ARG A 208 -63.03 17.25 2.10
N GLU A 209 -62.24 18.22 2.55
CA GLU A 209 -62.59 19.22 3.57
C GLU A 209 -63.66 20.19 3.05
N TYR A 210 -63.45 20.79 1.87
CA TYR A 210 -64.41 21.70 1.23
C TYR A 210 -65.72 20.99 0.87
N ALA A 211 -65.66 19.74 0.40
CA ALA A 211 -66.84 18.92 0.14
C ALA A 211 -67.65 18.66 1.43
N GLY A 212 -66.98 18.33 2.54
CA GLY A 212 -67.61 18.15 3.85
C GLY A 212 -68.20 19.44 4.43
N ARG A 213 -67.53 20.58 4.25
CA ARG A 213 -68.03 21.91 4.65
C ARG A 213 -69.31 22.29 3.91
N THR A 214 -69.33 22.07 2.59
CA THR A 214 -70.51 22.33 1.74
C THR A 214 -71.73 21.56 2.25
N GLY A 215 -71.55 20.28 2.59
CA GLY A 215 -72.61 19.47 3.20
C GLY A 215 -73.08 20.02 4.55
N SER A 216 -72.14 20.39 5.42
CA SER A 216 -72.45 20.88 6.77
C SER A 216 -73.21 22.22 6.76
N LEU A 217 -72.89 23.13 5.82
CA LEU A 217 -73.57 24.42 5.66
C LEU A 217 -75.04 24.27 5.24
N LEU A 218 -75.38 23.20 4.52
CA LEU A 218 -76.74 22.91 4.08
C LEU A 218 -77.59 22.23 5.15
N VAL A 219 -76.97 21.52 6.11
CA VAL A 219 -77.68 20.74 7.14
C VAL A 219 -78.58 21.61 8.02
N ALA A 220 -78.08 22.72 8.56
CA ALA A 220 -78.85 23.59 9.46
C ALA A 220 -80.09 24.25 8.81
N PRO A 221 -80.00 24.89 7.61
CA PRO A 221 -81.16 25.45 6.94
C PRO A 221 -82.15 24.38 6.45
N MET A 222 -81.68 23.19 6.07
CA MET A 222 -82.54 22.05 5.73
C MET A 222 -83.34 21.56 6.93
N PHE A 223 -82.72 21.45 8.11
CA PHE A 223 -83.38 21.01 9.33
C PHE A 223 -84.53 21.94 9.72
N ALA A 224 -84.28 23.25 9.69
CA ALA A 224 -85.30 24.25 10.02
C ALA A 224 -86.27 24.56 8.86
N ARG A 225 -86.08 23.93 7.69
CA ARG A 225 -86.80 24.20 6.44
C ARG A 225 -86.86 25.69 6.10
N GLN A 226 -85.73 26.38 6.28
CA GLN A 226 -85.60 27.81 6.04
C GLN A 226 -85.07 28.10 4.64
N VAL A 227 -85.47 29.25 4.09
CA VAL A 227 -84.87 29.81 2.87
C VAL A 227 -83.41 30.16 3.15
N LEU A 228 -82.52 29.81 2.23
CA LEU A 228 -81.11 30.19 2.30
C LEU A 228 -80.99 31.71 2.20
N ASP A 229 -80.33 32.32 3.18
CA ASP A 229 -80.02 33.75 3.09
C ASP A 229 -78.91 34.02 2.06
N ARG A 230 -78.71 35.30 1.70
CA ARG A 230 -77.73 35.70 0.70
C ARG A 230 -76.29 35.31 1.08
N THR A 231 -75.97 35.34 2.37
CA THR A 231 -74.64 35.02 2.89
C THR A 231 -74.38 33.53 2.79
N GLN A 232 -75.32 32.70 3.23
CA GLN A 232 -75.28 31.24 3.13
C GLN A 232 -75.16 30.78 1.68
N PHE A 233 -75.98 31.36 0.79
CA PHE A 233 -75.92 31.05 -0.64
C PHE A 233 -74.54 31.40 -1.23
N ALA A 234 -73.99 32.57 -0.90
CA ALA A 234 -72.68 32.98 -1.36
C ALA A 234 -71.56 32.06 -0.83
N GLU A 235 -71.61 31.69 0.45
CA GLU A 235 -70.65 30.75 1.06
C GLU A 235 -70.70 29.37 0.38
N ILE A 236 -71.89 28.82 0.15
CA ILE A 236 -72.05 27.52 -0.52
C ILE A 236 -71.51 27.57 -1.94
N MET A 237 -71.81 28.64 -2.69
CA MET A 237 -71.28 28.80 -4.06
C MET A 237 -69.77 28.99 -4.09
N LEU A 238 -69.20 29.68 -3.10
CA LEU A 238 -67.75 29.81 -2.96
C LEU A 238 -67.09 28.45 -2.69
N MET A 239 -67.65 27.66 -1.76
CA MET A 239 -67.15 26.30 -1.50
C MET A 239 -67.24 25.42 -2.75
N ARG A 240 -68.35 25.49 -3.50
CA ARG A 240 -68.55 24.77 -4.77
C ARG A 240 -67.50 25.16 -5.81
N GLY A 241 -67.28 26.46 -6.04
CA GLY A 241 -66.25 26.94 -6.96
C GLY A 241 -64.84 26.52 -6.54
N ARG A 242 -64.56 26.49 -5.22
CA ARG A 242 -63.29 26.01 -4.69
C ARG A 242 -63.10 24.50 -4.92
N ILE A 243 -64.15 23.70 -4.81
CA ILE A 243 -64.14 22.27 -5.14
C ILE A 243 -63.76 22.06 -6.60
N GLU A 244 -64.39 22.79 -7.53
CA GLU A 244 -64.06 22.71 -8.96
C GLU A 244 -62.60 23.10 -9.24
N GLN A 245 -62.12 24.18 -8.61
CA GLN A 245 -60.73 24.62 -8.71
C GLN A 245 -59.75 23.53 -8.21
N LEU A 246 -60.01 22.95 -7.03
CA LEU A 246 -59.17 21.90 -6.47
C LEU A 246 -59.15 20.66 -7.36
N ARG A 247 -60.28 20.28 -7.96
CA ARG A 247 -60.35 19.16 -8.90
C ARG A 247 -59.50 19.39 -10.15
N ALA A 248 -59.51 20.61 -10.69
CA ALA A 248 -58.64 20.97 -11.82
C ALA A 248 -57.15 20.91 -11.44
N LEU A 249 -56.78 21.35 -10.24
CA LEU A 249 -55.40 21.24 -9.74
C LEU A 249 -54.98 19.78 -9.51
N ILE A 250 -55.88 18.96 -8.96
CA ILE A 250 -55.65 17.52 -8.75
C ILE A 250 -55.44 16.82 -10.08
N ASP A 251 -56.27 17.10 -11.08
CA ASP A 251 -56.15 16.56 -12.44
C ASP A 251 -54.76 16.86 -13.04
N GLY A 252 -54.34 18.14 -12.99
CA GLY A 252 -53.00 18.54 -13.44
C GLY A 252 -51.85 17.87 -12.67
N ALA A 253 -52.00 17.67 -11.35
CA ALA A 253 -50.99 17.05 -10.50
C ALA A 253 -50.92 15.50 -10.62
N LEU A 254 -52.00 14.86 -11.08
CA LEU A 254 -52.09 13.41 -11.23
C LEU A 254 -51.43 12.89 -12.51
N GLY A 255 -51.24 13.71 -13.54
CA GLY A 255 -50.84 13.29 -14.89
C GLY A 255 -49.76 12.20 -14.92
N ALA A 256 -48.57 12.47 -14.36
CA ALA A 256 -47.44 11.51 -14.34
C ALA A 256 -47.61 10.32 -13.37
N ARG A 257 -48.71 10.24 -12.61
CA ARG A 257 -48.99 9.21 -11.60
C ARG A 257 -50.12 8.26 -11.99
N LEU A 258 -50.79 8.52 -13.12
CA LEU A 258 -51.86 7.66 -13.65
C LEU A 258 -51.34 6.33 -14.21
N ASP A 259 -50.02 6.14 -14.33
CA ASP A 259 -49.41 4.85 -14.68
C ASP A 259 -49.66 3.77 -13.62
N ASP A 260 -49.92 4.15 -12.36
CA ASP A 260 -50.35 3.21 -11.32
C ASP A 260 -51.83 2.89 -11.48
N ALA A 261 -52.14 1.64 -11.83
CA ALA A 261 -53.49 1.18 -12.12
C ALA A 261 -54.48 1.33 -10.93
N ASP A 262 -53.99 1.27 -9.69
CA ASP A 262 -54.83 1.49 -8.52
C ASP A 262 -55.13 2.98 -8.31
N VAL A 263 -54.14 3.86 -8.55
CA VAL A 263 -54.33 5.32 -8.52
C VAL A 263 -55.32 5.75 -9.60
N ALA A 264 -55.18 5.25 -10.82
CA ALA A 264 -56.09 5.54 -11.93
C ALA A 264 -57.54 5.09 -11.61
N ARG A 265 -57.70 3.92 -10.99
CA ARG A 265 -59.02 3.39 -10.59
C ARG A 265 -59.69 4.26 -9.53
N GLU A 266 -58.97 4.62 -8.47
CA GLU A 266 -59.52 5.47 -7.40
C GLU A 266 -59.80 6.90 -7.90
N TYR A 267 -58.99 7.41 -8.83
CA TYR A 267 -59.25 8.70 -9.48
C TYR A 267 -60.54 8.68 -10.33
N ALA A 268 -60.77 7.62 -11.09
CA ALA A 268 -62.03 7.45 -11.82
C ALA A 268 -63.24 7.36 -10.87
N GLN A 269 -63.11 6.67 -9.73
CA GLN A 269 -64.16 6.63 -8.70
C GLN A 269 -64.41 7.99 -8.06
N LEU A 270 -63.36 8.77 -7.80
CA LEU A 270 -63.47 10.13 -7.29
C LEU A 270 -64.27 11.02 -8.25
N ASN A 271 -63.91 11.03 -9.53
CA ASN A 271 -64.62 11.82 -10.53
C ASN A 271 -66.09 11.37 -10.65
N ALA A 272 -66.36 10.06 -10.70
CA ALA A 272 -67.72 9.55 -10.72
C ALA A 272 -68.54 9.98 -9.49
N ALA A 273 -67.95 9.94 -8.29
CA ALA A 273 -68.60 10.36 -7.05
C ALA A 273 -68.97 11.86 -7.07
N PHE A 274 -68.09 12.71 -7.58
CA PHE A 274 -68.34 14.16 -7.62
C PHE A 274 -69.28 14.57 -8.76
N ASP A 275 -69.01 14.10 -9.97
CA ASP A 275 -69.74 14.53 -11.19
C ASP A 275 -71.15 13.95 -11.27
N ARG A 276 -71.34 12.69 -10.86
CA ARG A 276 -72.63 12.01 -11.01
C ARG A 276 -73.51 12.11 -9.79
N HIS A 277 -72.95 12.43 -8.62
CA HIS A 277 -73.68 12.36 -7.36
C HIS A 277 -73.56 13.62 -6.51
N LEU A 278 -72.36 13.97 -6.02
CA LEU A 278 -72.22 15.03 -5.02
C LEU A 278 -72.62 16.41 -5.55
N LEU A 279 -72.02 16.87 -6.66
CA LEU A 279 -72.29 18.21 -7.19
C LEU A 279 -73.75 18.37 -7.68
N PRO A 280 -74.33 17.41 -8.44
CA PRO A 280 -75.74 17.48 -8.81
C PRO A 280 -76.69 17.52 -7.62
N LEU A 281 -76.39 16.75 -6.55
CA LEU A 281 -77.21 16.75 -5.35
C LEU A 281 -77.11 18.09 -4.60
N VAL A 282 -75.91 18.65 -4.45
CA VAL A 282 -75.71 19.97 -3.87
C VAL A 282 -76.47 21.03 -4.66
N ASP A 283 -76.37 21.02 -5.99
CA ASP A 283 -77.06 21.98 -6.86
C ASP A 283 -78.59 21.89 -6.72
N ALA A 284 -79.14 20.67 -6.62
CA ALA A 284 -80.56 20.45 -6.38
C ALA A 284 -81.03 20.95 -5.00
N ILE A 285 -80.25 20.71 -3.94
CA ILE A 285 -80.57 21.19 -2.59
C ILE A 285 -80.48 22.72 -2.52
N VAL A 286 -79.48 23.33 -3.14
CA VAL A 286 -79.35 24.79 -3.20
C VAL A 286 -80.50 25.43 -3.97
N ALA A 287 -80.96 24.81 -5.06
CA ALA A 287 -82.14 25.25 -5.80
C ALA A 287 -83.41 25.24 -4.91
N ASN A 288 -83.63 24.14 -4.16
CA ASN A 288 -84.74 24.03 -3.20
C ASN A 288 -84.60 25.00 -2.03
N GLY A 289 -83.37 25.34 -1.64
CA GLY A 289 -83.07 26.32 -0.60
C GLY A 289 -83.55 27.74 -0.92
N ARG A 290 -83.84 28.06 -2.20
CA ARG A 290 -84.45 29.35 -2.57
C ARG A 290 -85.90 29.49 -2.09
N THR A 291 -86.60 28.39 -1.86
CA THR A 291 -88.00 28.36 -1.43
C THR A 291 -88.18 27.76 -0.03
N GLY A 292 -87.13 27.16 0.54
CA GLY A 292 -87.19 26.41 1.81
C GLY A 292 -87.87 25.03 1.68
N ALA A 293 -88.33 24.67 0.47
CA ALA A 293 -89.03 23.43 0.19
C ALA A 293 -88.05 22.27 -0.11
N TYR A 294 -87.27 21.87 0.88
CA TYR A 294 -86.33 20.75 0.74
C TYR A 294 -87.06 19.42 0.56
N ALA A 295 -86.67 18.66 -0.47
CA ALA A 295 -87.27 17.38 -0.85
C ALA A 295 -86.87 16.20 0.06
N MET A 296 -85.78 16.32 0.81
CA MET A 296 -85.28 15.30 1.74
C MET A 296 -84.97 15.92 3.11
N SER A 297 -84.93 15.08 4.14
CA SER A 297 -84.51 15.52 5.47
C SER A 297 -83.02 15.84 5.51
N ALA A 298 -82.60 16.70 6.44
CA ALA A 298 -81.19 17.03 6.63
C ALA A 298 -80.33 15.81 7.03
N GLY A 299 -80.90 14.87 7.79
CA GLY A 299 -80.23 13.61 8.14
C GLY A 299 -80.06 12.67 6.95
N ASP A 300 -81.08 12.55 6.09
CA ASP A 300 -80.98 11.74 4.86
C ASP A 300 -80.01 12.34 3.86
N PHE A 301 -79.97 13.66 3.75
CA PHE A 301 -78.97 14.37 2.97
C PHE A 301 -77.55 14.05 3.46
N SER A 302 -77.29 14.21 4.78
CA SER A 302 -76.00 13.88 5.40
C SER A 302 -75.56 12.44 5.10
N ARG A 303 -76.45 11.46 5.34
CA ARG A 303 -76.18 10.04 5.05
C ARG A 303 -75.95 9.75 3.57
N THR A 304 -76.57 10.50 2.68
CA THR A 304 -76.40 10.34 1.22
C THR A 304 -75.08 10.91 0.74
N ILE A 305 -74.63 12.07 1.25
CA ILE A 305 -73.40 12.72 0.75
C ILE A 305 -72.12 12.11 1.32
N VAL A 306 -72.14 11.62 2.57
CA VAL A 306 -70.93 11.18 3.28
C VAL A 306 -70.16 10.07 2.54
N PRO A 307 -70.79 9.04 1.96
CA PRO A 307 -70.08 7.99 1.20
C PRO A 307 -69.29 8.52 0.00
N TYR A 308 -69.74 9.61 -0.65
CA TYR A 308 -69.07 10.20 -1.81
C TYR A 308 -67.78 10.93 -1.46
N PHE A 309 -67.49 11.11 -0.17
CA PHE A 309 -66.22 11.64 0.28
C PHE A 309 -65.11 10.58 0.40
N GLY A 310 -65.47 9.31 0.54
CA GLY A 310 -64.54 8.18 0.70
C GLY A 310 -63.51 8.03 -0.44
N PRO A 311 -63.86 8.24 -1.72
CA PRO A 311 -62.89 8.22 -2.82
C PRO A 311 -61.73 9.22 -2.65
N CYS A 312 -61.95 10.40 -2.05
CA CYS A 312 -60.85 11.35 -1.79
C CYS A 312 -59.81 10.74 -0.84
N GLU A 313 -60.29 10.09 0.23
CA GLU A 313 -59.44 9.47 1.24
C GLU A 313 -58.68 8.28 0.66
N ARG A 314 -59.37 7.40 -0.08
CA ARG A 314 -58.73 6.24 -0.73
C ARG A 314 -57.68 6.66 -1.76
N LEU A 315 -57.99 7.61 -2.63
CA LEU A 315 -57.03 8.09 -3.63
C LEU A 315 -55.79 8.70 -2.97
N ARG A 316 -55.99 9.53 -1.94
CA ARG A 316 -54.90 10.12 -1.16
C ARG A 316 -54.02 9.03 -0.55
N ASP A 317 -54.62 8.05 0.12
CA ASP A 317 -53.89 6.97 0.78
C ASP A 317 -53.11 6.15 -0.26
N ARG A 318 -53.67 5.90 -1.46
CA ARG A 318 -52.95 5.24 -2.56
C ARG A 318 -51.76 6.05 -3.08
N VAL A 319 -51.91 7.36 -3.25
CA VAL A 319 -50.82 8.25 -3.67
C VAL A 319 -49.68 8.24 -2.65
N ILE A 320 -50.02 8.31 -1.36
CA ILE A 320 -49.05 8.26 -0.27
C ILE A 320 -48.36 6.90 -0.21
N ASP A 321 -49.11 5.80 -0.28
CA ASP A 321 -48.55 4.45 -0.26
C ASP A 321 -47.61 4.19 -1.45
N ALA A 322 -47.95 4.67 -2.64
CA ALA A 322 -47.09 4.59 -3.81
C ALA A 322 -45.77 5.36 -3.60
N ALA A 323 -45.85 6.59 -3.10
CA ALA A 323 -44.69 7.41 -2.78
C ALA A 323 -43.82 6.78 -1.68
N ARG A 324 -44.46 6.24 -0.63
CA ARG A 324 -43.80 5.52 0.46
C ARG A 324 -43.04 4.29 -0.03
N ARG A 325 -43.68 3.45 -0.86
CA ARG A 325 -43.03 2.27 -1.47
C ARG A 325 -41.79 2.67 -2.25
N ARG A 326 -41.86 3.78 -2.99
CA ARG A 326 -40.73 4.31 -3.74
C ARG A 326 -39.60 4.79 -2.82
N ALA A 327 -39.90 5.61 -1.82
CA ALA A 327 -38.91 6.10 -0.87
C ALA A 327 -38.21 4.96 -0.09
N VAL A 328 -38.96 3.93 0.33
CA VAL A 328 -38.40 2.72 0.96
C VAL A 328 -37.47 1.98 0.00
N SER A 329 -37.84 1.87 -1.28
CA SER A 329 -37.02 1.23 -2.32
C SER A 329 -35.70 2.00 -2.57
N ASP A 330 -35.78 3.33 -2.67
CA ASP A 330 -34.61 4.20 -2.87
C ASP A 330 -33.65 4.10 -1.67
N ARG A 331 -34.15 4.15 -0.43
CA ARG A 331 -33.37 3.90 0.80
C ARG A 331 -32.72 2.52 0.81
N ASN A 332 -33.46 1.47 0.46
CA ASN A 332 -32.93 0.10 0.42
C ASN A 332 -31.83 -0.05 -0.64
N THR A 333 -32.00 0.61 -1.80
CA THR A 333 -30.99 0.66 -2.87
C THR A 333 -29.72 1.37 -2.38
N ALA A 334 -29.86 2.50 -1.69
CA ALA A 334 -28.73 3.21 -1.08
C ALA A 334 -28.02 2.35 -0.02
N ARG A 335 -28.76 1.60 0.81
CA ARG A 335 -28.20 0.65 1.79
C ARG A 335 -27.39 -0.46 1.11
N ILE A 336 -27.90 -1.04 0.02
CA ILE A 336 -27.19 -2.06 -0.76
C ILE A 336 -25.91 -1.47 -1.37
N LYS A 337 -25.96 -0.25 -1.92
CA LYS A 337 -24.76 0.45 -2.44
C LYS A 337 -23.69 0.63 -1.39
N VAL A 338 -24.05 0.96 -0.14
CA VAL A 338 -23.09 1.02 0.98
C VAL A 338 -22.43 -0.35 1.21
N ALA A 339 -23.22 -1.42 1.29
CA ALA A 339 -22.70 -2.77 1.50
C ALA A 339 -21.77 -3.22 0.37
N VAL A 340 -22.18 -3.03 -0.89
CA VAL A 340 -21.38 -3.35 -2.08
C VAL A 340 -20.08 -2.54 -2.09
N SER A 341 -20.14 -1.24 -1.80
CA SER A 341 -18.94 -0.38 -1.74
C SER A 341 -17.96 -0.84 -0.66
N ALA A 342 -18.47 -1.26 0.50
CA ALA A 342 -17.66 -1.80 1.60
C ALA A 342 -17.01 -3.13 1.22
N CYS A 343 -17.76 -4.07 0.64
CA CYS A 343 -17.24 -5.36 0.17
C CYS A 343 -16.18 -5.18 -0.93
N ALA A 344 -16.44 -4.33 -1.92
CA ALA A 344 -15.50 -4.05 -3.00
C ALA A 344 -14.20 -3.42 -2.48
N THR A 345 -14.30 -2.53 -1.49
CA THR A 345 -13.14 -1.95 -0.80
C THR A 345 -12.34 -3.02 -0.06
N ALA A 346 -13.00 -3.86 0.74
CA ALA A 346 -12.33 -4.94 1.48
C ALA A 346 -11.61 -5.91 0.53
N LEU A 347 -12.25 -6.28 -0.58
CA LEU A 347 -11.66 -7.14 -1.60
C LEU A 347 -10.45 -6.48 -2.26
N SER A 348 -10.53 -5.19 -2.62
CA SER A 348 -9.43 -4.45 -3.25
C SER A 348 -8.20 -4.36 -2.33
N VAL A 349 -8.43 -4.09 -1.03
CA VAL A 349 -7.37 -4.08 -0.02
C VAL A 349 -6.77 -5.48 0.17
N ALA A 350 -7.59 -6.53 0.21
CA ALA A 350 -7.11 -7.90 0.32
C ALA A 350 -6.24 -8.32 -0.88
N ILE A 351 -6.65 -7.96 -2.11
CA ILE A 351 -5.87 -8.20 -3.33
C ILE A 351 -4.53 -7.46 -3.28
N LEU A 352 -4.52 -6.18 -2.91
CA LEU A 352 -3.26 -5.42 -2.78
C LEU A 352 -2.32 -6.02 -1.73
N LEU A 353 -2.83 -6.38 -0.55
CA LEU A 353 -2.03 -7.00 0.50
C LEU A 353 -1.50 -8.38 0.08
N SER A 354 -2.30 -9.15 -0.66
CA SER A 354 -1.87 -10.44 -1.22
C SER A 354 -0.76 -10.24 -2.26
N LEU A 355 -0.92 -9.28 -3.16
CA LEU A 355 0.09 -8.94 -4.18
C LEU A 355 1.37 -8.41 -3.56
N ALA A 356 1.28 -7.55 -2.54
CA ALA A 356 2.43 -7.04 -1.78
C ALA A 356 3.19 -8.17 -1.09
N ARG A 357 2.49 -9.06 -0.38
CA ARG A 357 3.11 -10.23 0.25
C ARG A 357 3.69 -11.21 -0.77
N GLY A 358 3.00 -11.42 -1.88
CA GLY A 358 3.44 -12.29 -2.97
C GLY A 358 4.73 -11.80 -3.62
N THR A 359 4.78 -10.52 -4.03
CA THR A 359 5.99 -9.90 -4.61
C THR A 359 7.17 -9.87 -3.63
N GLN A 360 6.91 -9.65 -2.33
CA GLN A 360 7.96 -9.68 -1.33
C GLN A 360 8.53 -11.09 -1.14
N ARG A 361 7.68 -12.12 -1.04
CA ARG A 361 8.09 -13.52 -0.82
C ARG A 361 8.70 -14.18 -2.06
N LEU A 362 8.10 -13.97 -3.24
CA LEU A 362 8.45 -14.68 -4.46
C LEU A 362 9.57 -14.01 -5.27
N LEU A 363 9.78 -12.70 -5.10
CA LEU A 363 10.73 -11.94 -5.92
C LEU A 363 11.77 -11.19 -5.08
N SER A 364 11.35 -10.33 -4.15
CA SER A 364 12.27 -9.42 -3.46
C SER A 364 13.25 -10.15 -2.53
N THR A 365 12.76 -11.04 -1.66
CA THR A 365 13.62 -11.77 -0.72
C THR A 365 14.59 -12.74 -1.41
N PRO A 366 14.17 -13.54 -2.42
CA PRO A 366 15.09 -14.42 -3.14
C PRO A 366 16.17 -13.66 -3.92
N LEU A 367 15.83 -12.53 -4.56
CA LEU A 367 16.81 -11.72 -5.30
C LEU A 367 17.87 -11.12 -4.38
N ASP A 368 17.47 -10.66 -3.19
CA ASP A 368 18.41 -10.13 -2.19
C ASP A 368 19.36 -11.22 -1.68
N ALA A 369 18.85 -12.45 -1.48
CA ALA A 369 19.68 -13.61 -1.13
C ALA A 369 20.70 -13.96 -2.24
N LEU A 370 20.27 -13.98 -3.50
CA LEU A 370 21.16 -14.21 -4.64
C LEU A 370 22.22 -13.12 -4.77
N GLY A 371 21.83 -11.84 -4.60
CA GLY A 371 22.76 -10.71 -4.64
C GLY A 371 23.86 -10.83 -3.60
N ARG A 372 23.51 -11.14 -2.34
CA ARG A 372 24.50 -11.39 -1.28
C ARG A 372 25.45 -12.54 -1.60
N ARG A 373 24.93 -13.62 -2.19
CA ARG A 373 25.71 -14.82 -2.52
C ARG A 373 26.70 -14.57 -3.66
N ILE A 374 26.33 -13.76 -4.66
CA ILE A 374 27.24 -13.34 -5.73
C ILE A 374 28.41 -12.53 -5.17
N VAL A 375 28.14 -11.57 -4.27
CA VAL A 375 29.17 -10.76 -3.62
C VAL A 375 30.10 -11.65 -2.78
N ALA A 376 29.55 -12.55 -1.96
CA ALA A 376 30.33 -13.49 -1.16
C ALA A 376 31.28 -14.36 -2.01
N LEU A 377 30.78 -14.92 -3.12
CA LEU A 377 31.59 -15.68 -4.07
C LEU A 377 32.72 -14.85 -4.71
N SER A 378 32.46 -13.56 -5.00
CA SER A 378 33.47 -12.65 -5.55
C SER A 378 34.59 -12.36 -4.55
N ASP A 379 34.28 -12.35 -3.26
CA ASP A 379 35.23 -12.09 -2.17
C ASP A 379 35.96 -13.36 -1.71
N GLY A 380 35.73 -14.51 -2.37
CA GLY A 380 36.36 -15.79 -2.06
C GLY A 380 35.68 -16.58 -0.94
N ASP A 381 34.54 -16.10 -0.42
CA ASP A 381 33.74 -16.85 0.54
C ASP A 381 32.95 -17.95 -0.19
N THR A 382 33.26 -19.20 0.15
CA THR A 382 32.65 -20.40 -0.45
C THR A 382 31.64 -21.08 0.47
N THR A 383 31.22 -20.39 1.53
CA THR A 383 30.23 -20.90 2.47
C THR A 383 28.87 -21.14 1.78
N PRO A 384 28.20 -22.27 2.09
CA PRO A 384 26.88 -22.54 1.53
C PRO A 384 25.83 -21.58 2.11
N VAL A 385 25.15 -20.81 1.26
CA VAL A 385 24.00 -19.98 1.65
C VAL A 385 22.73 -20.66 1.16
N ALA A 386 21.90 -21.14 2.08
CA ALA A 386 20.63 -21.79 1.75
C ALA A 386 19.64 -20.79 1.13
N MET A 387 19.05 -21.16 -0.02
CA MET A 387 17.98 -20.36 -0.62
C MET A 387 16.66 -20.53 0.12
N PRO A 388 15.80 -19.50 0.16
CA PRO A 388 14.43 -19.62 0.63
C PRO A 388 13.67 -20.69 -0.17
N SER A 389 12.80 -21.46 0.48
CA SER A 389 11.94 -22.44 -0.19
C SER A 389 10.79 -21.77 -0.96
N GLY A 390 10.39 -22.34 -2.11
CA GLY A 390 9.27 -21.83 -2.93
C GLY A 390 9.66 -20.81 -4.01
N VAL A 391 10.91 -20.86 -4.47
CA VAL A 391 11.46 -19.96 -5.50
C VAL A 391 11.08 -20.45 -6.91
N GLY A 392 10.76 -19.51 -7.81
CA GLY A 392 10.36 -19.81 -9.19
C GLY A 392 11.48 -20.47 -10.03
N PRO A 393 11.15 -21.11 -11.15
CA PRO A 393 12.10 -21.91 -11.95
C PRO A 393 13.23 -21.08 -12.58
N GLU A 394 13.04 -19.78 -12.81
CA GLU A 394 14.08 -18.87 -13.28
C GLU A 394 15.13 -18.62 -12.19
N LEU A 395 14.70 -18.29 -10.98
CA LEU A 395 15.58 -18.03 -9.85
C LEU A 395 16.27 -19.31 -9.35
N ALA A 396 15.60 -20.47 -9.43
CA ALA A 396 16.21 -21.77 -9.16
C ALA A 396 17.32 -22.12 -10.16
N ARG A 397 17.16 -21.77 -11.44
CA ARG A 397 18.21 -21.92 -12.46
C ARG A 397 19.43 -21.05 -12.16
N ILE A 398 19.22 -19.81 -11.71
CA ILE A 398 20.32 -18.91 -11.32
C ILE A 398 21.05 -19.48 -10.09
N ASP A 399 20.32 -19.98 -9.11
CA ASP A 399 20.89 -20.62 -7.92
C ASP A 399 21.77 -21.83 -8.27
N GLN A 400 21.27 -22.72 -9.15
CA GLN A 400 22.02 -23.88 -9.62
C GLN A 400 23.29 -23.50 -10.39
N ALA A 401 23.23 -22.42 -11.20
CA ALA A 401 24.40 -21.90 -11.90
C ALA A 401 25.45 -21.37 -10.92
N LEU A 402 25.04 -20.64 -9.88
CA LEU A 402 25.94 -20.16 -8.83
C LEU A 402 26.57 -21.30 -8.05
N GLU A 403 25.81 -22.35 -7.74
CA GLU A 403 26.34 -23.53 -7.07
C GLU A 403 27.36 -24.28 -7.92
N THR A 404 27.12 -24.37 -9.23
CA THR A 404 28.08 -24.93 -10.19
C THR A 404 29.38 -24.12 -10.23
N LEU A 405 29.28 -22.78 -10.23
CA LEU A 405 30.44 -21.88 -10.16
C LEU A 405 31.21 -22.05 -8.85
N ARG A 406 30.51 -22.13 -7.72
CA ARG A 406 31.13 -22.40 -6.40
C ARG A 406 31.93 -23.70 -6.42
N HIS A 407 31.34 -24.78 -6.92
CA HIS A 407 32.01 -26.07 -7.04
C HIS A 407 33.25 -26.01 -7.95
N ALA A 408 33.17 -25.29 -9.07
CA ALA A 408 34.31 -25.10 -9.95
C ALA A 408 35.45 -24.33 -9.25
N HIS A 409 35.12 -23.29 -8.47
CA HIS A 409 36.09 -22.49 -7.73
C HIS A 409 36.81 -23.31 -6.65
N VAL A 410 36.05 -24.00 -5.78
CA VAL A 410 36.61 -24.87 -4.73
C VAL A 410 37.49 -25.98 -5.33
N ARG A 411 37.05 -26.57 -6.44
CA ARG A 411 37.82 -27.63 -7.12
C ARG A 411 39.12 -27.10 -7.71
N ARG A 412 39.12 -25.90 -8.31
CA ARG A 412 40.33 -25.28 -8.85
C ARG A 412 41.36 -25.07 -7.74
N ASP A 413 40.94 -24.46 -6.64
CA ASP A 413 41.85 -24.14 -5.53
C ASP A 413 42.41 -25.43 -4.88
N MET A 414 41.59 -26.49 -4.77
CA MET A 414 42.05 -27.80 -4.30
C MET A 414 43.11 -28.41 -5.23
N LEU A 415 42.88 -28.37 -6.55
CA LEU A 415 43.82 -28.90 -7.54
C LEU A 415 45.14 -28.14 -7.55
N GLU A 416 45.11 -26.82 -7.38
CA GLU A 416 46.31 -25.99 -7.27
C GLU A 416 47.16 -26.36 -6.04
N ARG A 417 46.52 -26.57 -4.88
CA ARG A 417 47.21 -27.04 -3.66
C ARG A 417 47.83 -28.42 -3.85
N GLN A 418 47.06 -29.40 -4.36
CA GLN A 418 47.56 -30.75 -4.63
C GLN A 418 48.75 -30.77 -5.59
N ARG A 419 48.70 -29.93 -6.64
CA ARG A 419 49.83 -29.79 -7.57
C ARG A 419 51.09 -29.31 -6.85
N ASN A 420 50.97 -28.30 -5.97
CA ASN A 420 52.12 -27.75 -5.23
C ASN A 420 52.69 -28.76 -4.22
N ASP A 421 51.82 -29.49 -3.53
CA ASP A 421 52.22 -30.54 -2.57
C ASP A 421 52.99 -31.66 -3.26
N MET A 422 52.50 -32.14 -4.41
CA MET A 422 53.19 -33.18 -5.20
C MET A 422 54.59 -32.72 -5.63
N LEU A 423 54.74 -31.49 -6.14
CA LEU A 423 56.04 -30.97 -6.58
C LEU A 423 57.06 -30.90 -5.42
N THR A 424 56.58 -30.58 -4.22
CA THR A 424 57.40 -30.54 -3.00
C THR A 424 57.85 -31.95 -2.61
N LEU A 425 56.94 -32.92 -2.60
CA LEU A 425 57.22 -34.32 -2.28
C LEU A 425 58.25 -34.94 -3.23
N PHE A 426 58.05 -34.77 -4.55
CA PHE A 426 58.97 -35.31 -5.57
C PHE A 426 60.42 -34.86 -5.34
N SER A 427 60.61 -33.61 -4.95
CA SER A 427 61.95 -33.07 -4.72
C SER A 427 62.62 -33.62 -3.46
N HIS A 428 61.85 -33.86 -2.41
CA HIS A 428 62.35 -34.45 -1.16
C HIS A 428 62.86 -35.87 -1.39
N ASP A 429 62.09 -36.69 -2.10
CA ASP A 429 62.42 -38.10 -2.32
C ASP A 429 63.57 -38.30 -3.31
N MET A 430 63.85 -37.33 -4.18
CA MET A 430 65.06 -37.35 -5.02
C MET A 430 66.33 -37.00 -4.23
N ARG A 431 66.23 -36.21 -3.15
CA ARG A 431 67.40 -35.75 -2.37
C ARG A 431 68.11 -36.90 -1.66
N ALA A 432 67.34 -37.79 -1.01
CA ALA A 432 67.87 -38.91 -0.24
C ALA A 432 68.76 -39.87 -1.07
N PRO A 433 68.29 -40.46 -2.19
CA PRO A 433 69.10 -41.40 -2.98
C PRO A 433 70.32 -40.72 -3.62
N LEU A 434 70.19 -39.47 -4.05
CA LEU A 434 71.33 -38.72 -4.61
C LEU A 434 72.40 -38.42 -3.55
N THR A 435 71.99 -38.10 -2.32
CA THR A 435 72.92 -37.88 -1.20
C THR A 435 73.67 -39.17 -0.85
N SER A 436 72.97 -40.30 -0.75
CA SER A 436 73.60 -41.61 -0.52
C SER A 436 74.57 -41.98 -1.64
N LEU A 437 74.21 -41.71 -2.90
CA LEU A 437 75.05 -41.97 -4.06
C LEU A 437 76.33 -41.11 -4.05
N ILE A 438 76.24 -39.85 -3.62
CA ILE A 438 77.42 -38.98 -3.43
C ILE A 438 78.34 -39.55 -2.33
N ILE A 439 77.79 -39.93 -1.17
CA ILE A 439 78.60 -40.48 -0.06
C ILE A 439 79.33 -41.76 -0.49
N LEU A 440 78.65 -42.66 -1.20
CA LEU A 440 79.24 -43.89 -1.70
C LEU A 440 80.36 -43.61 -2.72
N ILE A 441 80.16 -42.65 -3.62
CA ILE A 441 81.18 -42.26 -4.61
C ILE A 441 82.39 -41.63 -3.92
N ASP A 442 82.17 -40.68 -3.01
CA ASP A 442 83.27 -40.00 -2.30
C ASP A 442 84.10 -41.03 -1.51
N ALA A 443 83.46 -42.01 -0.87
CA ALA A 443 84.15 -43.08 -0.15
C ALA A 443 85.01 -43.99 -1.07
N GLN A 444 84.54 -44.27 -2.29
CA GLN A 444 85.30 -45.06 -3.28
C GLN A 444 86.40 -44.24 -3.96
N GLU A 445 86.17 -42.96 -4.20
CA GLU A 445 87.18 -42.03 -4.74
C GLU A 445 88.43 -41.97 -3.84
N HIS A 446 88.24 -41.94 -2.51
CA HIS A 446 89.33 -41.92 -1.54
C HIS A 446 90.08 -43.27 -1.41
N ARG A 447 89.46 -44.38 -1.85
CA ARG A 447 90.03 -45.74 -1.80
C ARG A 447 90.69 -46.17 -3.10
N ALA A 448 90.47 -45.47 -4.20
CA ALA A 448 91.03 -45.80 -5.50
C ALA A 448 92.54 -45.49 -5.55
N ASN A 449 93.35 -46.51 -5.91
CA ASN A 449 94.82 -46.40 -5.97
C ASN A 449 95.34 -46.09 -7.39
N ASP A 450 94.54 -46.29 -8.44
CA ASP A 450 94.90 -45.98 -9.82
C ASP A 450 94.21 -44.69 -10.31
N ALA A 451 94.97 -43.88 -11.05
CA ALA A 451 94.52 -42.59 -11.57
C ALA A 451 93.28 -42.66 -12.50
N PRO A 452 93.10 -43.69 -13.36
CA PRO A 452 91.90 -43.84 -14.19
C PRO A 452 90.61 -44.01 -13.38
N THR A 453 90.60 -44.92 -12.40
CA THR A 453 89.43 -45.21 -11.55
C THR A 453 89.03 -44.00 -10.70
N LYS A 454 90.03 -43.29 -10.15
CA LYS A 454 89.79 -42.05 -9.40
C LYS A 454 89.11 -40.98 -10.27
N ARG A 455 89.60 -40.75 -11.49
CA ARG A 455 88.97 -39.81 -12.46
C ARG A 455 87.54 -40.21 -12.83
N GLN A 456 87.24 -41.50 -12.87
CA GLN A 456 85.89 -42.00 -13.15
C GLN A 456 84.94 -41.70 -11.98
N PHE A 457 85.33 -42.00 -10.74
CA PHE A 457 84.54 -41.64 -9.56
C PHE A 457 84.35 -40.14 -9.41
N GLU A 458 85.40 -39.34 -9.63
CA GLU A 458 85.30 -37.87 -9.65
C GLU A 458 84.25 -37.40 -10.68
N ARG A 459 84.18 -38.02 -11.85
CA ARG A 459 83.21 -37.67 -12.90
C ARG A 459 81.78 -38.04 -12.50
N ILE A 460 81.57 -39.22 -11.93
CA ILE A 460 80.24 -39.66 -11.46
C ILE A 460 79.80 -38.81 -10.27
N GLY A 461 80.71 -38.49 -9.34
CA GLY A 461 80.44 -37.63 -8.18
C GLY A 461 80.06 -36.22 -8.59
N ARG A 462 80.72 -35.65 -9.61
CA ARG A 462 80.31 -34.37 -10.22
C ARG A 462 78.89 -34.42 -10.81
N LEU A 463 78.54 -35.50 -11.52
CA LEU A 463 77.20 -35.67 -12.08
C LEU A 463 76.13 -35.84 -11.00
N ALA A 464 76.40 -36.61 -9.95
CA ALA A 464 75.48 -36.81 -8.83
C ALA A 464 75.20 -35.51 -8.06
N ARG A 465 76.26 -34.76 -7.72
CA ARG A 465 76.16 -33.44 -7.09
C ARG A 465 75.42 -32.44 -7.98
N HIS A 466 75.63 -32.50 -9.30
CA HIS A 466 74.89 -31.67 -10.25
C HIS A 466 73.40 -31.99 -10.23
N THR A 467 73.02 -33.27 -10.30
CA THR A 467 71.60 -33.70 -10.25
C THR A 467 70.92 -33.32 -8.92
N LEU A 468 71.63 -33.46 -7.79
CA LEU A 468 71.13 -33.02 -6.48
C LEU A 468 70.84 -31.52 -6.46
N ALA A 469 71.76 -30.71 -6.98
CA ALA A 469 71.56 -29.28 -7.12
C ALA A 469 70.38 -28.92 -8.05
N MET A 470 70.06 -29.77 -9.05
CA MET A 470 68.88 -29.57 -9.90
C MET A 470 67.59 -29.84 -9.14
N ALA A 471 67.53 -30.95 -8.40
CA ALA A 471 66.37 -31.29 -7.58
C ALA A 471 66.11 -30.20 -6.52
N ASP A 472 67.15 -29.74 -5.83
CA ASP A 472 67.05 -28.68 -4.83
C ASP A 472 66.64 -27.34 -5.44
N GLY A 473 67.25 -26.96 -6.57
CA GLY A 473 66.91 -25.73 -7.29
C GLY A 473 65.46 -25.74 -7.80
N PHE A 474 64.99 -26.89 -8.30
CA PHE A 474 63.60 -27.05 -8.75
C PHE A 474 62.60 -26.96 -7.59
N ALA A 475 62.88 -27.63 -6.47
CA ALA A 475 62.06 -27.56 -5.25
C ALA A 475 61.94 -26.13 -4.72
N GLN A 476 63.06 -25.40 -4.72
CA GLN A 476 63.12 -24.03 -4.24
C GLN A 476 62.34 -23.10 -5.17
N LEU A 477 62.51 -23.23 -6.49
CA LEU A 477 61.76 -22.46 -7.47
C LEU A 477 60.25 -22.75 -7.38
N SER A 478 59.87 -24.02 -7.26
CA SER A 478 58.47 -24.42 -7.10
C SER A 478 57.84 -23.84 -5.83
N ARG A 479 58.60 -23.77 -4.72
CA ARG A 479 58.12 -23.12 -3.49
C ARG A 479 58.03 -21.60 -3.63
N ALA A 480 59.02 -20.98 -4.28
CA ALA A 480 58.99 -19.54 -4.59
C ALA A 480 57.83 -19.17 -5.53
N GLU A 481 57.28 -20.13 -6.29
CA GLU A 481 56.10 -19.94 -7.14
C GLU A 481 54.77 -20.35 -6.46
N ALA A 482 54.78 -21.13 -5.38
CA ALA A 482 53.58 -21.67 -4.72
C ALA A 482 52.96 -20.71 -3.68
N SER A 483 51.64 -20.55 -3.64
CA SER A 483 50.90 -19.43 -3.01
C SER A 483 51.09 -19.12 -1.52
N GLU A 484 51.68 -19.99 -0.70
CA GLU A 484 51.82 -19.78 0.76
C GLU A 484 53.16 -19.12 1.11
N TYR A 485 53.14 -18.00 1.82
CA TYR A 485 54.32 -17.36 2.44
C TYR A 485 53.90 -16.36 3.53
N GLU A 486 54.82 -16.07 4.44
CA GLU A 486 54.62 -15.14 5.55
C GLU A 486 55.20 -13.77 5.18
N ARG A 487 54.36 -12.75 5.06
CA ARG A 487 54.81 -11.37 4.83
C ARG A 487 55.05 -10.67 6.15
N VAL A 488 56.31 -10.61 6.58
CA VAL A 488 56.72 -9.87 7.78
C VAL A 488 57.57 -8.64 7.40
N PRO A 489 57.62 -7.60 8.23
CA PRO A 489 58.59 -6.51 8.05
C PRO A 489 60.02 -7.05 8.17
N VAL A 490 60.84 -6.85 7.14
CA VAL A 490 62.25 -7.28 7.08
C VAL A 490 63.13 -6.11 6.68
N ASN A 491 64.23 -5.91 7.41
CA ASN A 491 65.24 -4.93 7.02
C ASN A 491 66.18 -5.54 5.96
N LEU A 492 66.18 -4.98 4.75
CA LEU A 492 66.93 -5.53 3.62
C LEU A 492 68.46 -5.36 3.77
N ALA A 493 68.92 -4.35 4.53
CA ALA A 493 70.34 -4.16 4.84
C ALA A 493 70.85 -5.24 5.79
N ASP A 494 70.07 -5.57 6.84
CA ASP A 494 70.40 -6.66 7.76
C ASP A 494 70.46 -8.01 7.02
N LEU A 495 69.49 -8.26 6.14
CA LEU A 495 69.42 -9.49 5.34
C LEU A 495 70.58 -9.62 4.35
N MET A 496 71.06 -8.51 3.79
CA MET A 496 72.25 -8.49 2.92
C MET A 496 73.52 -8.86 3.70
N ASN A 497 73.67 -8.35 4.92
CA ASN A 497 74.80 -8.71 5.78
C ASN A 497 74.74 -10.19 6.20
N GLU A 498 73.55 -10.72 6.50
CA GLU A 498 73.37 -12.16 6.76
C GLU A 498 73.76 -13.01 5.53
N ALA A 499 73.33 -12.60 4.34
CA ALA A 499 73.70 -13.26 3.09
C ALA A 499 75.22 -13.19 2.81
N ARG A 500 75.87 -12.06 3.11
CA ARG A 500 77.32 -11.87 3.04
C ARG A 500 78.04 -12.85 3.96
N ASP A 501 77.61 -12.97 5.21
CA ASP A 501 78.22 -13.87 6.19
C ASP A 501 78.09 -15.33 5.76
N ALA A 502 76.96 -15.71 5.16
CA ALA A 502 76.75 -17.05 4.62
C ALA A 502 77.72 -17.41 3.48
N VAL A 503 78.10 -16.44 2.63
CA VAL A 503 79.03 -16.67 1.50
C VAL A 503 80.49 -16.35 1.83
N TRP A 504 80.77 -15.83 3.02
CA TRP A 504 82.11 -15.42 3.45
C TRP A 504 83.18 -16.51 3.24
N PRO A 505 82.95 -17.81 3.56
CA PRO A 505 83.96 -18.85 3.32
C PRO A 505 84.32 -19.03 1.84
N LEU A 506 83.35 -18.84 0.94
CA LEU A 506 83.56 -18.93 -0.51
C LEU A 506 84.37 -17.73 -1.02
N ALA A 507 84.00 -16.53 -0.57
CA ALA A 507 84.70 -15.29 -0.93
C ALA A 507 86.14 -15.29 -0.41
N HIS A 508 86.34 -15.67 0.85
CA HIS A 508 87.64 -15.74 1.51
C HIS A 508 88.58 -16.73 0.81
N ARG A 509 88.10 -17.93 0.46
CA ARG A 509 88.88 -18.93 -0.29
C ARG A 509 89.34 -18.42 -1.66
N LYS A 510 88.55 -17.56 -2.30
CA LYS A 510 88.88 -16.94 -3.60
C LYS A 510 89.62 -15.59 -3.46
N ARG A 511 89.86 -15.13 -2.23
CA ARG A 511 90.45 -13.82 -1.90
C ARG A 511 89.66 -12.65 -2.52
N ILE A 512 88.34 -12.67 -2.37
CA ILE A 512 87.45 -11.59 -2.80
C ILE A 512 86.90 -10.90 -1.54
N SER A 513 86.98 -9.57 -1.47
CA SER A 513 86.33 -8.79 -0.41
C SER A 513 84.87 -8.48 -0.79
N ILE A 514 83.97 -8.47 0.18
CA ILE A 514 82.57 -8.05 -0.02
C ILE A 514 82.34 -6.89 0.94
N ASP A 515 81.81 -5.79 0.43
CA ASP A 515 81.60 -4.59 1.21
C ASP A 515 80.48 -4.78 2.25
N ASP A 516 80.67 -4.21 3.43
CA ASP A 516 79.64 -4.17 4.47
C ASP A 516 78.54 -3.18 4.08
N VAL A 517 77.29 -3.54 4.35
CA VAL A 517 76.15 -2.65 4.14
C VAL A 517 75.75 -2.04 5.49
N PRO A 518 75.90 -0.72 5.69
CA PRO A 518 75.43 -0.06 6.91
C PRO A 518 73.93 -0.31 7.10
N ARG A 519 73.54 -0.71 8.31
CA ARG A 519 72.12 -0.82 8.67
C ARG A 519 71.45 0.55 8.53
N ARG A 520 70.27 0.56 7.92
CA ARG A 520 69.41 1.74 7.81
C ARG A 520 67.99 1.36 8.19
N ASP A 521 67.29 2.22 8.92
CA ASP A 521 65.90 1.94 9.32
C ASP A 521 64.89 2.27 8.21
N ASP A 522 65.32 2.97 7.15
CA ASP A 522 64.52 3.33 5.97
C ASP A 522 64.58 2.27 4.83
N THR A 523 65.08 1.07 5.13
CA THR A 523 65.23 -0.04 4.17
C THR A 523 64.38 -1.27 4.53
N ILE A 524 63.21 -1.05 5.13
CA ILE A 524 62.27 -2.11 5.53
C ILE A 524 61.31 -2.44 4.38
N VAL A 525 61.11 -3.73 4.12
CA VAL A 525 60.18 -4.27 3.11
C VAL A 525 59.27 -5.32 3.75
N HIS A 526 58.08 -5.53 3.21
CA HIS A 526 57.24 -6.66 3.60
C HIS A 526 57.58 -7.89 2.76
N GLY A 527 58.14 -8.91 3.38
CA GLY A 527 58.54 -10.12 2.66
C GLY A 527 58.83 -11.32 3.53
N ASP A 528 59.10 -12.44 2.86
CA ASP A 528 59.53 -13.69 3.47
C ASP A 528 61.07 -13.63 3.67
N PRO A 529 61.57 -13.61 4.92
CA PRO A 529 62.99 -13.49 5.21
C PRO A 529 63.83 -14.61 4.56
N ALA A 530 63.31 -15.84 4.53
CA ALA A 530 64.05 -16.99 4.04
C ALA A 530 64.19 -16.96 2.51
N LEU A 531 63.12 -16.58 1.80
CA LEU A 531 63.15 -16.45 0.33
C LEU A 531 64.05 -15.28 -0.10
N LEU A 532 63.93 -14.14 0.56
CA LEU A 532 64.74 -12.95 0.25
C LEU A 532 66.22 -13.20 0.57
N SER A 533 66.56 -13.76 1.73
CA SER A 533 67.94 -14.11 2.10
C SER A 533 68.55 -15.06 1.06
N ARG A 534 67.80 -16.08 0.64
CA ARG A 534 68.25 -17.01 -0.40
C ARG A 534 68.48 -16.35 -1.75
N ALA A 535 67.63 -15.41 -2.14
CA ALA A 535 67.80 -14.66 -3.38
C ALA A 535 69.11 -13.84 -3.34
N LEU A 536 69.40 -13.17 -2.22
CA LEU A 536 70.64 -12.42 -2.01
C LEU A 536 71.88 -13.34 -2.03
N ILE A 537 71.82 -14.49 -1.34
CA ILE A 537 72.90 -15.50 -1.37
C ILE A 537 73.17 -15.97 -2.81
N ASN A 538 72.14 -16.22 -3.62
CA ASN A 538 72.30 -16.63 -5.01
C ASN A 538 72.99 -15.54 -5.86
N LEU A 539 72.66 -14.27 -5.62
CA LEU A 539 73.31 -13.14 -6.31
C LEU A 539 74.78 -13.00 -5.90
N LEU A 540 75.08 -13.07 -4.60
CA LEU A 540 76.45 -12.98 -4.10
C LEU A 540 77.32 -14.17 -4.52
N ASP A 541 76.77 -15.39 -4.48
CA ASP A 541 77.45 -16.59 -4.96
C ASP A 541 77.78 -16.49 -6.46
N ASN A 542 76.88 -15.95 -7.28
CA ASN A 542 77.17 -15.65 -8.69
C ASN A 542 78.29 -14.59 -8.82
N ALA A 543 78.21 -13.49 -8.07
CA ALA A 543 79.23 -12.44 -8.09
C ALA A 543 80.63 -12.99 -7.73
N ILE A 544 80.72 -13.85 -6.70
CA ILE A 544 81.97 -14.52 -6.29
C ILE A 544 82.47 -15.48 -7.36
N LYS A 545 81.58 -16.32 -7.91
CA LYS A 545 81.93 -17.34 -8.91
C LYS A 545 82.55 -16.74 -10.17
N TYR A 546 82.01 -15.63 -10.66
CA TYR A 546 82.41 -15.04 -11.93
C TYR A 546 83.44 -13.90 -11.82
N SER A 547 83.75 -13.42 -10.61
CA SER A 547 84.81 -12.42 -10.37
C SER A 547 86.22 -13.05 -10.28
N PRO A 548 87.29 -12.40 -10.77
CA PRO A 548 88.66 -12.82 -10.52
C PRO A 548 89.04 -12.77 -9.03
N SER A 549 90.07 -13.51 -8.61
CA SER A 549 90.65 -13.37 -7.26
C SER A 549 91.25 -11.98 -7.05
N LEU A 550 91.36 -11.54 -5.78
CA LEU A 550 91.87 -10.21 -5.40
C LEU A 550 91.00 -9.04 -5.92
N THR A 551 89.71 -9.26 -6.07
CA THR A 551 88.72 -8.23 -6.43
C THR A 551 87.78 -7.94 -5.25
N SER A 552 86.93 -6.92 -5.41
CA SER A 552 85.88 -6.57 -4.47
C SER A 552 84.50 -6.70 -5.10
N ILE A 553 83.50 -7.04 -4.29
CA ILE A 553 82.08 -7.01 -4.63
C ILE A 553 81.44 -5.88 -3.82
N GLU A 554 80.88 -4.91 -4.52
CA GLU A 554 80.27 -3.72 -3.93
C GLU A 554 78.78 -4.00 -3.68
N CYS A 555 78.35 -3.88 -2.43
CA CYS A 555 76.95 -4.08 -2.02
C CYS A 555 76.38 -2.77 -1.49
N ARG A 556 75.20 -2.37 -1.94
CA ARG A 556 74.51 -1.15 -1.49
C ARG A 556 73.03 -1.42 -1.31
N VAL A 557 72.47 -1.01 -0.17
CA VAL A 557 71.03 -1.00 0.09
C VAL A 557 70.62 0.41 0.46
N GLU A 558 69.69 0.99 -0.30
CA GLU A 558 69.26 2.39 -0.13
C GLU A 558 67.78 2.57 -0.50
N PRO A 559 67.07 3.51 0.14
CA PRO A 559 65.73 3.87 -0.30
C PRO A 559 65.75 4.53 -1.69
N GLY A 560 64.71 4.29 -2.48
CA GLY A 560 64.50 4.95 -3.77
C GLY A 560 64.23 6.44 -3.58
N ALA A 561 64.47 7.23 -4.63
CA ALA A 561 64.36 8.69 -4.60
C ALA A 561 62.96 9.20 -4.21
N ASP A 562 61.92 8.40 -4.41
CA ASP A 562 60.53 8.69 -4.06
C ASP A 562 60.06 8.00 -2.76
N GLY A 563 60.95 7.26 -2.07
CA GLY A 563 60.66 6.53 -0.84
C GLY A 563 59.68 5.35 -1.00
N ARG A 564 59.26 5.02 -2.23
CA ARG A 564 58.26 3.96 -2.48
C ARG A 564 58.88 2.58 -2.65
N ALA A 565 60.19 2.52 -2.90
CA ALA A 565 60.93 1.28 -3.05
C ALA A 565 62.25 1.31 -2.28
N VAL A 566 62.79 0.15 -1.97
CA VAL A 566 64.14 -0.07 -1.44
C VAL A 566 64.95 -0.74 -2.54
N HIS A 567 66.07 -0.12 -2.92
CA HIS A 567 67.00 -0.64 -3.92
C HIS A 567 68.14 -1.41 -3.24
N CYS A 568 68.38 -2.62 -3.71
CA CYS A 568 69.51 -3.45 -3.32
C CYS A 568 70.37 -3.72 -4.56
N THR A 569 71.59 -3.18 -4.57
CA THR A 569 72.53 -3.27 -5.69
C THR A 569 73.74 -4.09 -5.30
N ILE A 570 74.08 -5.08 -6.13
CA ILE A 570 75.31 -5.88 -6.04
C ILE A 570 76.10 -5.67 -7.33
N ARG A 571 77.34 -5.22 -7.21
CA ARG A 571 78.25 -5.00 -8.34
C ARG A 571 79.50 -5.86 -8.20
N ASP A 572 79.75 -6.67 -9.22
CA ASP A 572 80.91 -7.54 -9.32
C ASP A 572 81.95 -7.01 -10.33
N ARG A 573 83.13 -7.63 -10.36
CA ARG A 573 84.21 -7.33 -11.33
C ARG A 573 84.50 -8.53 -12.24
N GLY A 574 83.46 -9.30 -12.54
CA GLY A 574 83.55 -10.55 -13.30
C GLY A 574 83.69 -10.39 -14.81
N CYS A 575 83.62 -11.52 -15.50
CA CYS A 575 83.71 -11.59 -16.96
C CYS A 575 82.56 -10.88 -17.71
N GLY A 576 81.53 -10.42 -16.99
CA GLY A 576 80.34 -9.79 -17.54
C GLY A 576 79.51 -10.71 -18.44
N ILE A 577 78.38 -10.19 -18.92
CA ILE A 577 77.35 -10.91 -19.68
C ILE A 577 77.12 -10.17 -21.00
N SER A 578 77.09 -10.89 -22.12
CA SER A 578 76.80 -10.28 -23.43
C SER A 578 75.38 -9.70 -23.47
N PRO A 579 75.10 -8.63 -24.23
CA PRO A 579 73.75 -8.06 -24.33
C PRO A 579 72.70 -9.08 -24.79
N THR A 580 73.07 -10.00 -25.69
CA THR A 580 72.22 -11.10 -26.15
C THR A 580 71.88 -12.08 -25.03
N ASP A 581 72.83 -12.37 -24.15
CA ASP A 581 72.64 -13.30 -23.03
C ASP A 581 71.86 -12.68 -21.87
N GLN A 582 71.99 -11.36 -21.65
CA GLN A 582 71.24 -10.64 -20.61
C GLN A 582 69.72 -10.77 -20.79
N THR A 583 69.22 -10.74 -22.03
CA THR A 583 67.76 -10.90 -22.31
C THR A 583 67.20 -12.25 -21.87
N ARG A 584 68.08 -13.26 -21.75
CA ARG A 584 67.72 -14.65 -21.43
C ARG A 584 68.21 -15.08 -20.04
N LEU A 585 68.76 -14.15 -19.26
CA LEU A 585 69.47 -14.43 -18.01
C LEU A 585 68.60 -15.14 -16.97
N PHE A 586 67.30 -14.85 -16.98
CA PHE A 586 66.34 -15.39 -16.03
C PHE A 586 65.60 -16.64 -16.54
N GLU A 587 65.94 -17.16 -17.73
CA GLU A 587 65.38 -18.42 -18.23
C GLU A 587 65.88 -19.61 -17.39
N ARG A 588 65.01 -20.60 -17.15
CA ARG A 588 65.35 -21.81 -16.38
C ARG A 588 66.37 -22.68 -17.12
N TYR A 589 67.28 -23.30 -16.37
CA TYR A 589 68.33 -24.21 -16.87
C TYR A 589 69.31 -23.57 -17.86
N ARG A 590 69.35 -22.24 -17.93
CA ARG A 590 70.20 -21.53 -18.89
C ARG A 590 71.56 -21.21 -18.30
N ARG A 591 72.61 -21.46 -19.08
CA ARG A 591 74.01 -21.12 -18.76
C ARG A 591 74.64 -20.45 -19.97
N PHE A 592 75.40 -19.40 -19.71
CA PHE A 592 76.15 -18.67 -20.72
C PHE A 592 77.62 -19.07 -20.63
N ARG A 593 78.29 -19.17 -21.78
CA ARG A 593 79.73 -19.45 -21.87
C ARG A 593 80.39 -18.30 -22.61
N THR A 594 81.01 -17.39 -21.86
CA THR A 594 81.81 -16.29 -22.42
C THR A 594 83.29 -16.70 -22.45
N ALA A 595 84.05 -16.24 -23.44
CA ALA A 595 85.50 -16.48 -23.49
C ALA A 595 86.17 -15.91 -22.22
N GLY A 596 87.00 -16.74 -21.55
CA GLY A 596 87.65 -16.37 -20.28
C GLY A 596 86.86 -16.68 -19.01
N GLN A 597 85.66 -17.24 -19.11
CA GLN A 597 84.86 -17.64 -17.95
C GLN A 597 85.43 -18.93 -17.30
N PRO A 598 85.62 -18.95 -15.97
CA PRO A 598 86.04 -20.17 -15.26
C PRO A 598 84.98 -21.28 -15.38
N ASP A 599 85.42 -22.54 -15.45
CA ASP A 599 84.51 -23.70 -15.46
C ASP A 599 83.89 -23.90 -14.07
N THR A 600 82.85 -23.12 -13.77
CA THR A 600 82.15 -23.14 -12.48
C THR A 600 80.93 -24.05 -12.56
N GLY A 601 80.79 -24.97 -11.61
CA GLY A 601 79.60 -25.83 -11.47
C GLY A 601 78.34 -25.04 -11.07
N GLY A 602 77.24 -25.26 -11.80
CA GLY A 602 75.93 -24.64 -11.54
C GLY A 602 74.85 -25.12 -12.50
N VAL A 603 73.58 -25.08 -12.08
CA VAL A 603 72.43 -25.67 -12.79
C VAL A 603 71.65 -24.67 -13.66
N GLY A 604 71.84 -23.35 -13.43
CA GLY A 604 71.09 -22.32 -14.17
C GLY A 604 69.66 -22.08 -13.65
N LEU A 605 69.37 -22.44 -12.40
CA LEU A 605 68.08 -22.15 -11.74
C LEU A 605 68.16 -20.94 -10.77
N GLY A 606 69.37 -20.52 -10.39
CA GLY A 606 69.55 -19.46 -9.38
C GLY A 606 68.95 -18.11 -9.79
N MET A 607 69.19 -17.66 -11.03
CA MET A 607 68.62 -16.38 -11.51
C MET A 607 67.11 -16.44 -11.73
N ALA A 608 66.59 -17.58 -12.21
CA ALA A 608 65.14 -17.79 -12.31
C ALA A 608 64.47 -17.73 -10.92
N PHE A 609 65.10 -18.31 -9.90
CA PHE A 609 64.64 -18.21 -8.50
C PHE A 609 64.65 -16.76 -8.00
N VAL A 610 65.74 -16.02 -8.22
CA VAL A 610 65.81 -14.60 -7.82
C VAL A 610 64.68 -13.80 -8.45
N LYS A 611 64.44 -13.98 -9.76
CA LYS A 611 63.34 -13.31 -10.45
C LYS A 611 61.97 -13.67 -9.87
N ALA A 612 61.70 -14.95 -9.65
CA ALA A 612 60.44 -15.41 -9.06
C ALA A 612 60.21 -14.82 -7.65
N VAL A 613 61.25 -14.76 -6.82
CA VAL A 613 61.18 -14.14 -5.49
C VAL A 613 60.90 -12.63 -5.61
N VAL A 614 61.61 -11.91 -6.47
CA VAL A 614 61.44 -10.46 -6.63
C VAL A 614 60.04 -10.09 -7.14
N GLU A 615 59.57 -10.77 -8.20
CA GLU A 615 58.24 -10.54 -8.78
C GLU A 615 57.13 -10.85 -7.75
N ARG A 616 57.31 -11.92 -6.96
CA ARG A 616 56.37 -12.29 -5.89
C ARG A 616 56.28 -11.27 -4.76
N HIS A 617 57.37 -10.53 -4.51
CA HIS A 617 57.40 -9.41 -3.57
C HIS A 617 56.97 -8.09 -4.24
N ALA A 618 56.35 -8.15 -5.41
CA ALA A 618 55.92 -7.00 -6.20
C ALA A 618 57.07 -6.02 -6.52
N GLY A 619 58.28 -6.55 -6.67
CA GLY A 619 59.47 -5.80 -7.02
C GLY A 619 59.96 -6.05 -8.45
N ASP A 620 60.99 -5.30 -8.82
CA ASP A 620 61.64 -5.35 -10.13
C ASP A 620 63.13 -5.71 -9.99
N ILE A 621 63.69 -6.36 -11.02
CA ILE A 621 65.11 -6.69 -11.10
C ILE A 621 65.71 -6.15 -12.39
N HIS A 622 66.82 -5.42 -12.27
CA HIS A 622 67.55 -4.84 -13.38
C HIS A 622 69.00 -5.36 -13.40
N VAL A 623 69.54 -5.55 -14.61
CA VAL A 623 70.90 -6.04 -14.82
C VAL A 623 71.61 -5.13 -15.81
N GLN A 624 72.78 -4.65 -15.41
CA GLN A 624 73.69 -3.87 -16.24
C GLN A 624 75.01 -4.61 -16.32
N SER A 625 75.40 -5.04 -17.52
CA SER A 625 76.66 -5.75 -17.72
C SER A 625 77.19 -5.55 -19.12
N ALA A 626 78.50 -5.69 -19.28
CA ALA A 626 79.15 -5.81 -20.57
C ALA A 626 80.31 -6.78 -20.46
N VAL A 627 80.68 -7.42 -21.58
CA VAL A 627 81.76 -8.41 -21.62
C VAL A 627 83.05 -7.78 -21.08
N LEU A 628 83.67 -8.45 -20.09
CA LEU A 628 84.87 -8.04 -19.34
C LEU A 628 84.73 -6.76 -18.49
N GLN A 629 83.52 -6.29 -18.21
CA GLN A 629 83.28 -5.08 -17.40
C GLN A 629 82.55 -5.35 -16.07
N GLY A 630 82.35 -6.62 -15.69
CA GLY A 630 81.57 -7.01 -14.52
C GLY A 630 80.05 -6.94 -14.74
N THR A 631 79.31 -7.21 -13.68
CA THR A 631 77.85 -7.24 -13.65
C THR A 631 77.35 -6.43 -12.46
N THR A 632 76.37 -5.57 -12.69
CA THR A 632 75.60 -4.89 -11.65
C THR A 632 74.16 -5.39 -11.71
N ILE A 633 73.69 -5.92 -10.58
CA ILE A 633 72.30 -6.38 -10.42
C ILE A 633 71.64 -5.50 -9.36
N THR A 634 70.49 -4.91 -9.71
CA THR A 634 69.70 -4.07 -8.82
C THR A 634 68.32 -4.67 -8.66
N ILE A 635 67.94 -4.99 -7.41
CA ILE A 635 66.58 -5.36 -7.02
C ILE A 635 65.90 -4.12 -6.45
N ALA A 636 64.66 -3.82 -6.86
CA ALA A 636 63.80 -2.81 -6.27
C ALA A 636 62.57 -3.48 -5.65
N LEU A 637 62.39 -3.39 -4.34
CA LEU A 637 61.23 -3.94 -3.63
C LEU A 637 60.37 -2.80 -3.07
N PRO A 638 59.02 -2.91 -3.04
CA PRO A 638 58.18 -1.91 -2.40
C PRO A 638 58.56 -1.71 -0.93
N ALA A 639 58.75 -0.45 -0.53
CA ALA A 639 59.01 -0.13 0.86
C ALA A 639 57.80 -0.52 1.73
N ALA A 640 58.04 -1.07 2.90
CA ALA A 640 56.99 -1.17 3.92
C ALA A 640 56.56 0.26 4.24
N ALA A 641 55.29 0.60 4.00
CA ALA A 641 54.78 1.92 4.33
C ALA A 641 55.10 2.18 5.80
N ASN A 642 55.89 3.23 6.08
CA ASN A 642 56.01 3.70 7.45
C ASN A 642 54.59 4.04 7.91
N PRO A 643 54.11 3.49 9.03
CA PRO A 643 52.82 3.88 9.58
C PRO A 643 52.72 5.39 9.81
#